data_AF-A0A4D6M7F8-F1
#
_entry.id   AF-A0A4D6M7F8-F1
#
_cell.length_a   1.000
_cell.length_b   1.000
_cell.length_c   1.000
_cell.angle_alpha   90.00
_cell.angle_beta   90.00
_cell.angle_gamma   90.00
#
_symmetry.space_group_name_H-M   'P 1'
#
loop_
_entity.id
_entity.type
_entity.pdbx_description
1 polymer ?
#
loop_
_entity_poly.entity_id
_entity_poly.type
_entity_poly.pdbx_seq_one_letter_code
_entity_poly.pdbx_strand_id
1 'polypeptide(L)'
;MNLVMPKSKRMSFLSFITFLLSLPTFSFSQKNVGNTILNHRKILPKQELLTSYAVIFDAGSSGSRVHVFHFDQNLDLIHIGNDLEFAKKITPGLSSYANHPEKAAQSLIPLLEEAESVVPQEQHPKTPLKLGATAGLRLLDGDAAENILQAVREMFKNRSTLNVQPDAVSVIDGTQEGSYLWVAVNYLLGKLGKKVSKTVGVIDLGGASVQMAYAVSKNTAKNAPKPQQGEEPYIKKLVLKGKKYDLYVHSYLRYGNDAARAEIFKVTDGAASPCLLAGYEDIYKYSGESYNIYGPTSGSNFDECRDTVVKVLRLNDPCAHQNCTFGGIWDGGKGSGQKNLVVTSSFYYRSSEVGFVKPPNSKNRPVDWEIAAKEACKLSFEEAKSTFPHVAKDKLPFVCLDLVYQYTLLVNGFGLHPEQEITVAEGIEYQNSIVETAWPLGTAIEAISSLPKKGTKNMDFTLFSLLLLLLLLPSLSCSLYVGNNILFTHRKIFPKQQELTSYAVIFDAGSTGSRVHVFHFDQNLDLLHIGNEIEFYDKVTPGLSAYADNPENAAKSLVPLLEEAESVVPQELYPTTPVKLGATAGLRLLDGDASERILQAVRDLLKNRSTFSVQPDAVAIIDGTQEGSYLWVTINYLLGNLGKKFSKTVGVVDLGGGSVQMAYAVSKNTAKNAPQPQPEEEPYIKKLVLKGKKYDLYVHSYLHYGREAFRAEALKVTDGSANPCILSGFYGTYTYSGEDYKAFAPISGSNYHECRKIVLQGLKVNQFCAHRNCSFGGIWDGGKGSGQNTLFGTSSFYYLASEIGMFGPNKPNSKIHPLDLKTEAKRACEKTFEDATSAYPLLSADRVPYVCLDLTYQYALLTDGFGLDPLQEITVANEIEYQDALVEAAWPLGTAIEAISSLPKFNPFMYFI
;
A
#
# COMPACT_ATOMS: atom_id res chain seq x y z
N MET A 1 35.08 -51.01 -62.88
CA MET A 1 35.68 -49.69 -62.63
C MET A 1 35.01 -49.13 -61.37
N ASN A 2 35.74 -49.09 -60.26
CA ASN A 2 35.69 -48.19 -59.08
C ASN A 2 34.38 -47.43 -58.77
N LEU A 3 33.89 -47.25 -57.54
CA LEU A 3 34.40 -47.37 -56.17
C LEU A 3 33.17 -47.18 -55.24
N VAL A 4 33.07 -47.94 -54.15
CA VAL A 4 32.06 -47.75 -53.08
C VAL A 4 32.81 -47.64 -51.76
N MET A 5 32.58 -46.57 -50.97
CA MET A 5 32.68 -46.58 -49.50
C MET A 5 31.97 -45.37 -48.83
N PRO A 6 31.57 -45.47 -47.53
CA PRO A 6 30.54 -44.63 -46.89
C PRO A 6 30.93 -43.94 -45.55
N LYS A 7 30.01 -43.09 -45.07
CA LYS A 7 29.62 -42.61 -43.72
C LYS A 7 30.54 -42.85 -42.48
N SER A 8 30.80 -41.78 -41.71
CA SER A 8 31.30 -41.82 -40.32
C SER A 8 30.21 -41.48 -39.26
N LYS A 9 30.42 -42.01 -38.05
CA LYS A 9 29.47 -42.27 -36.96
C LYS A 9 29.37 -41.18 -35.87
N ARG A 10 28.23 -41.21 -35.16
CA ARG A 10 27.94 -40.71 -33.80
C ARG A 10 28.83 -41.36 -32.73
N MET A 11 29.05 -40.68 -31.59
CA MET A 11 29.07 -41.33 -30.27
C MET A 11 28.81 -40.33 -29.12
N SER A 12 28.11 -40.82 -28.09
CA SER A 12 27.80 -40.13 -26.83
C SER A 12 28.15 -41.04 -25.64
N PHE A 13 28.52 -40.42 -24.52
CA PHE A 13 28.28 -40.81 -23.12
C PHE A 13 28.93 -42.08 -22.49
N LEU A 14 29.65 -41.77 -21.38
CA LEU A 14 29.68 -42.43 -20.06
C LEU A 14 30.67 -43.59 -19.74
N SER A 15 31.10 -43.55 -18.47
CA SER A 15 31.79 -44.57 -17.63
C SER A 15 33.32 -44.58 -17.60
N PHE A 16 33.90 -44.07 -16.50
CA PHE A 16 35.07 -44.68 -15.86
C PHE A 16 35.18 -44.25 -14.38
N ILE A 17 34.65 -45.10 -13.49
CA ILE A 17 35.00 -45.17 -12.06
C ILE A 17 35.35 -46.64 -11.77
N THR A 18 36.33 -46.83 -10.87
CA THR A 18 36.82 -48.07 -10.20
C THR A 18 37.97 -48.86 -10.84
N PHE A 19 39.15 -48.85 -10.17
CA PHE A 19 39.78 -49.98 -9.43
C PHE A 19 41.21 -49.53 -9.00
N LEU A 20 41.45 -49.17 -7.72
CA LEU A 20 41.94 -50.01 -6.59
C LEU A 20 43.48 -50.22 -6.51
N LEU A 21 44.00 -49.94 -5.30
CA LEU A 21 45.14 -50.55 -4.61
C LEU A 21 46.57 -50.04 -4.85
N SER A 22 47.05 -49.21 -3.91
CA SER A 22 48.32 -49.46 -3.21
C SER A 22 48.44 -48.58 -1.95
N LEU A 23 48.21 -49.16 -0.78
CA LEU A 23 48.65 -48.63 0.52
C LEU A 23 50.11 -49.07 0.77
N PRO A 24 50.83 -48.36 1.65
CA PRO A 24 51.16 -49.02 2.91
C PRO A 24 50.72 -48.21 4.13
N THR A 25 50.30 -48.96 5.14
CA THR A 25 49.93 -48.53 6.49
C THR A 25 51.16 -48.17 7.31
N PHE A 26 51.13 -47.02 7.99
CA PHE A 26 51.83 -46.85 9.27
C PHE A 26 50.82 -46.32 10.30
N SER A 27 50.67 -47.07 11.38
CA SER A 27 49.87 -46.72 12.54
C SER A 27 50.78 -46.07 13.58
N PHE A 28 50.44 -44.89 14.07
CA PHE A 28 50.85 -44.45 15.41
C PHE A 28 49.79 -43.52 16.01
N SER A 29 49.36 -43.87 17.22
CA SER A 29 48.46 -43.13 18.08
C SER A 29 49.26 -42.10 18.89
N GLN A 30 48.83 -40.82 18.92
CA GLN A 30 48.96 -39.96 20.10
C GLN A 30 48.16 -38.65 19.99
N LYS A 31 47.19 -38.54 20.91
CA LYS A 31 46.77 -37.39 21.74
C LYS A 31 46.96 -35.93 21.23
N ASN A 32 45.83 -35.21 21.30
CA ASN A 32 45.67 -33.81 21.72
C ASN A 32 46.87 -32.87 21.61
N VAL A 33 46.87 -32.04 20.57
CA VAL A 33 47.38 -30.66 20.64
C VAL A 33 46.44 -29.79 19.79
N GLY A 34 45.73 -28.88 20.45
CA GLY A 34 44.95 -27.84 19.78
C GLY A 34 45.91 -26.88 19.06
N ASN A 35 45.57 -26.53 17.83
CA ASN A 35 46.26 -25.48 17.09
C ASN A 35 45.24 -24.51 16.48
N THR A 36 45.33 -23.29 17.01
CA THR A 36 44.83 -22.03 16.50
C THR A 36 45.10 -21.89 14.99
N ILE A 37 44.05 -21.92 14.17
CA ILE A 37 44.14 -21.55 12.76
C ILE A 37 43.93 -20.03 12.66
N LEU A 38 45.05 -19.32 12.46
CA LEU A 38 45.07 -17.94 11.97
C LEU A 38 44.50 -17.91 10.55
N ASN A 39 43.21 -17.58 10.43
CA ASN A 39 42.58 -17.27 9.14
C ASN A 39 42.98 -15.85 8.71
N HIS A 40 44.02 -15.72 7.89
CA HIS A 40 44.16 -14.55 7.02
C HIS A 40 43.10 -14.62 5.91
N ARG A 41 41.88 -14.12 6.19
CA ARG A 41 40.94 -13.76 5.12
C ARG A 41 41.39 -12.42 4.53
N LYS A 42 41.99 -12.49 3.33
CA LYS A 42 41.98 -11.37 2.38
C LYS A 42 40.53 -10.95 2.19
N ILE A 43 40.22 -9.72 2.60
CA ILE A 43 38.96 -9.05 2.25
C ILE A 43 39.02 -8.82 0.74
N LEU A 44 38.23 -9.56 -0.02
CA LEU A 44 37.90 -9.18 -1.39
C LEU A 44 36.91 -7.99 -1.30
N PRO A 45 37.05 -6.94 -2.14
CA PRO A 45 36.06 -5.88 -2.19
C PRO A 45 34.70 -6.46 -2.61
N LYS A 46 33.64 -6.07 -1.90
CA LYS A 46 32.25 -6.34 -2.26
C LYS A 46 32.03 -5.79 -3.68
N GLN A 47 31.76 -6.67 -4.65
CA GLN A 47 31.38 -6.25 -6.00
C GLN A 47 29.95 -5.69 -5.90
N GLU A 48 29.81 -4.36 -5.92
CA GLU A 48 28.50 -3.70 -5.99
C GLU A 48 27.72 -4.25 -7.18
N LEU A 49 26.54 -4.80 -6.92
CA LEU A 49 25.60 -5.20 -7.97
C LEU A 49 25.14 -3.92 -8.69
N LEU A 50 25.34 -3.83 -10.00
CA LEU A 50 24.80 -2.72 -10.80
C LEU A 50 23.27 -2.83 -10.83
N THR A 51 22.60 -1.88 -10.18
CA THR A 51 21.14 -1.74 -10.21
C THR A 51 20.75 -0.35 -10.73
N SER A 52 19.50 -0.16 -11.12
CA SER A 52 19.02 1.13 -11.63
C SER A 52 17.57 1.37 -11.22
N TYR A 53 17.28 2.58 -10.79
CA TYR A 53 15.91 3.04 -10.53
C TYR A 53 15.35 3.75 -11.76
N ALA A 54 14.03 3.88 -11.84
CA ALA A 54 13.34 4.80 -12.75
C ALA A 54 12.09 5.36 -12.07
N VAL A 55 11.85 6.66 -12.23
CA VAL A 55 10.67 7.36 -11.70
C VAL A 55 9.81 7.84 -12.87
N ILE A 56 8.58 7.34 -12.95
CA ILE A 56 7.66 7.61 -14.05
C ILE A 56 6.35 8.17 -13.49
N PHE A 57 5.99 9.38 -13.91
CA PHE A 57 4.71 10.00 -13.62
C PHE A 57 3.70 9.73 -14.73
N ASP A 58 2.51 9.30 -14.35
CA ASP A 58 1.32 9.19 -15.20
C ASP A 58 0.36 10.33 -14.88
N ALA A 59 0.32 11.34 -15.75
CA ALA A 59 -0.61 12.47 -15.62
C ALA A 59 -1.90 12.19 -16.40
N GLY A 60 -2.81 11.49 -15.74
CA GLY A 60 -4.15 11.15 -16.23
C GLY A 60 -5.16 12.30 -16.18
N SER A 61 -6.28 12.15 -16.88
CA SER A 61 -7.40 13.12 -16.86
C SER A 61 -8.11 13.20 -15.51
N SER A 62 -8.19 12.08 -14.78
CA SER A 62 -8.90 11.96 -13.49
C SER A 62 -7.97 12.01 -12.28
N GLY A 63 -6.65 12.04 -12.48
CA GLY A 63 -5.65 12.07 -11.41
C GLY A 63 -4.24 11.89 -11.96
N SER A 64 -3.24 12.22 -11.15
CA SER A 64 -1.82 12.01 -11.48
C SER A 64 -1.24 10.93 -10.57
N ARG A 65 -0.33 10.10 -11.09
CA ARG A 65 0.34 9.03 -10.35
C ARG A 65 1.84 9.14 -10.51
N VAL A 66 2.59 8.63 -9.54
CA VAL A 66 4.02 8.39 -9.66
C VAL A 66 4.31 6.92 -9.42
N HIS A 67 5.24 6.38 -10.20
CA HIS A 67 5.73 5.02 -10.08
C HIS A 67 7.26 5.04 -9.92
N VAL A 68 7.79 4.34 -8.93
CA VAL A 68 9.21 4.08 -8.79
C VAL A 68 9.47 2.60 -8.97
N PHE A 69 10.38 2.28 -9.88
CA PHE A 69 10.81 0.91 -10.17
C PHE A 69 12.29 0.74 -9.88
N HIS A 70 12.68 -0.42 -9.37
CA HIS A 70 14.08 -0.80 -9.15
C HIS A 70 14.42 -2.04 -9.98
N PHE A 71 15.51 -2.00 -10.74
CA PHE A 71 15.89 -3.08 -11.65
C PHE A 71 17.31 -3.56 -11.39
N ASP A 72 17.52 -4.86 -11.59
CA ASP A 72 18.85 -5.45 -11.67
C ASP A 72 19.48 -5.28 -13.06
N GLN A 73 20.73 -5.73 -13.19
CA GLN A 73 21.49 -5.74 -14.45
C GLN A 73 20.85 -6.55 -15.61
N ASN A 74 19.92 -7.45 -15.30
CA ASN A 74 19.17 -8.26 -16.27
C ASN A 74 17.81 -7.64 -16.65
N LEU A 75 17.50 -6.46 -16.10
CA LEU A 75 16.19 -5.80 -16.15
C LEU A 75 15.11 -6.60 -15.43
N ASP A 76 15.44 -7.41 -14.43
CA ASP A 76 14.45 -8.00 -13.52
C ASP A 76 14.13 -7.02 -12.39
N LEU A 77 12.84 -6.89 -12.03
CA LEU A 77 12.42 -6.01 -10.94
C LEU A 77 13.00 -6.49 -9.61
N ILE A 78 13.41 -5.53 -8.77
CA ILE A 78 13.89 -5.71 -7.41
C ILE A 78 12.87 -5.06 -6.47
N HIS A 79 12.71 -5.64 -5.28
CA HIS A 79 11.82 -5.09 -4.27
C HIS A 79 12.28 -3.72 -3.76
N ILE A 80 11.32 -2.81 -3.64
CA ILE A 80 11.37 -1.55 -2.91
C ILE A 80 10.49 -1.73 -1.67
N GLY A 81 11.11 -1.90 -0.49
CA GLY A 81 10.38 -2.34 0.69
C GLY A 81 9.81 -3.76 0.48
N ASN A 82 8.49 -3.91 0.58
CA ASN A 82 7.79 -5.19 0.39
C ASN A 82 7.28 -5.40 -1.05
N ASP A 83 7.24 -4.35 -1.88
CA ASP A 83 6.64 -4.38 -3.21
C ASP A 83 7.70 -4.28 -4.31
N LEU A 84 7.32 -4.61 -5.55
CA LEU A 84 8.21 -4.48 -6.72
C LEU A 84 8.08 -3.13 -7.43
N GLU A 85 7.14 -2.31 -6.98
CA GLU A 85 6.94 -0.94 -7.39
C GLU A 85 6.47 -0.13 -6.20
N PHE A 86 6.87 1.14 -6.15
CA PHE A 86 6.19 2.13 -5.33
C PHE A 86 5.24 2.91 -6.23
N ALA A 87 3.96 2.99 -5.86
CA ALA A 87 2.98 3.75 -6.61
C ALA A 87 2.14 4.63 -5.68
N LYS A 88 1.92 5.88 -6.07
CA LYS A 88 1.05 6.83 -5.35
C LYS A 88 0.23 7.65 -6.34
N LYS A 89 -1.01 7.96 -5.98
CA LYS A 89 -1.95 8.75 -6.80
C LYS A 89 -2.45 9.98 -6.06
N ILE A 90 -2.68 11.05 -6.81
CA ILE A 90 -3.43 12.25 -6.39
C ILE A 90 -4.60 12.52 -7.35
N THR A 91 -5.58 13.28 -6.88
CA THR A 91 -6.68 13.83 -7.69
C THR A 91 -6.87 15.31 -7.35
N PRO A 92 -7.33 16.16 -8.29
CA PRO A 92 -7.65 15.86 -9.69
C PRO A 92 -6.40 15.77 -10.60
N GLY A 93 -6.61 15.39 -11.87
CA GLY A 93 -5.55 15.33 -12.89
C GLY A 93 -5.12 16.70 -13.41
N LEU A 94 -4.02 16.75 -14.17
CA LEU A 94 -3.44 18.02 -14.66
C LEU A 94 -4.42 18.85 -15.51
N SER A 95 -5.31 18.20 -16.27
CA SER A 95 -6.31 18.89 -17.11
C SER A 95 -7.30 19.74 -16.32
N SER A 96 -7.53 19.43 -15.04
CA SER A 96 -8.39 20.24 -14.18
C SER A 96 -7.81 21.62 -13.84
N TYR A 97 -6.51 21.80 -14.12
CA TYR A 97 -5.79 23.05 -13.93
C TYR A 97 -5.50 23.75 -15.26
N ALA A 98 -6.30 23.52 -16.31
CA ALA A 98 -6.10 24.08 -17.65
C ALA A 98 -5.78 25.59 -17.66
N ASN A 99 -6.43 26.35 -16.79
CA ASN A 99 -6.26 27.81 -16.68
C ASN A 99 -5.19 28.24 -15.65
N HIS A 100 -4.53 27.30 -14.97
CA HIS A 100 -3.56 27.54 -13.90
C HIS A 100 -2.34 26.59 -13.98
N PRO A 101 -1.46 26.73 -14.99
CA PRO A 101 -0.30 25.85 -15.22
C PRO A 101 0.61 25.63 -14.00
N GLU A 102 0.90 26.69 -13.25
CA GLU A 102 1.72 26.61 -12.03
C GLU A 102 1.06 25.75 -10.94
N LYS A 103 -0.26 25.85 -10.78
CA LYS A 103 -1.00 24.98 -9.83
C LYS A 103 -0.97 23.53 -10.29
N ALA A 104 -1.03 23.29 -11.60
CA ALA A 104 -0.90 21.96 -12.19
C ALA A 104 0.45 21.33 -11.81
N ALA A 105 1.54 22.08 -11.99
CA ALA A 105 2.88 21.61 -11.62
C ALA A 105 3.03 21.43 -10.11
N GLN A 106 2.54 22.37 -9.31
CA GLN A 106 2.57 22.29 -7.85
C GLN A 106 1.82 21.06 -7.33
N SER A 107 0.74 20.66 -7.99
CA SER A 107 -0.01 19.46 -7.58
C SER A 107 0.85 18.19 -7.58
N LEU A 108 1.91 18.12 -8.39
CA LEU A 108 2.82 16.96 -8.49
C LEU A 108 3.93 16.94 -7.44
N ILE A 109 4.12 18.02 -6.67
CA ILE A 109 5.22 18.12 -5.70
C ILE A 109 5.16 17.01 -4.64
N PRO A 110 4.01 16.69 -4.02
CA PRO A 110 3.94 15.61 -3.03
C PRO A 110 4.37 14.25 -3.59
N LEU A 111 3.95 13.96 -4.83
CA LEU A 111 4.35 12.74 -5.53
C LEU A 111 5.85 12.71 -5.86
N LEU A 112 6.44 13.86 -6.22
CA LEU A 112 7.86 13.96 -6.50
C LEU A 112 8.69 13.74 -5.23
N GLU A 113 8.29 14.33 -4.13
CA GLU A 113 8.95 14.19 -2.84
C GLU A 113 8.89 12.74 -2.34
N GLU A 114 7.73 12.09 -2.46
CA GLU A 114 7.60 10.66 -2.15
C GLU A 114 8.50 9.80 -3.05
N ALA A 115 8.53 10.05 -4.36
CA ALA A 115 9.39 9.28 -5.26
C ALA A 115 10.89 9.48 -4.99
N GLU A 116 11.33 10.71 -4.69
CA GLU A 116 12.71 11.00 -4.30
C GLU A 116 13.08 10.41 -2.96
N SER A 117 12.12 10.27 -2.05
CA SER A 117 12.35 9.61 -0.77
C SER A 117 12.59 8.11 -0.93
N VAL A 118 11.98 7.49 -1.94
CA VAL A 118 12.14 6.05 -2.24
C VAL A 118 13.47 5.72 -2.91
N VAL A 119 14.00 6.62 -3.74
CA VAL A 119 15.27 6.40 -4.45
C VAL A 119 16.44 6.74 -3.50
N PRO A 120 17.50 5.91 -3.41
CA PRO A 120 18.68 6.27 -2.63
C PRO A 120 19.38 7.50 -3.21
N GLN A 121 19.80 8.45 -2.37
CA GLN A 121 20.34 9.75 -2.80
C GLN A 121 21.51 9.63 -3.79
N GLU A 122 22.37 8.63 -3.65
CA GLU A 122 23.50 8.35 -4.55
C GLU A 122 23.07 7.84 -5.94
N GLN A 123 21.83 7.36 -6.08
CA GLN A 123 21.21 6.94 -7.33
C GLN A 123 20.45 8.08 -8.01
N HIS A 124 20.14 9.19 -7.32
CA HIS A 124 19.35 10.29 -7.89
C HIS A 124 19.91 10.81 -9.22
N PRO A 125 21.22 11.14 -9.33
CA PRO A 125 21.77 11.70 -10.57
C PRO A 125 21.74 10.72 -11.76
N LYS A 126 21.47 9.43 -11.51
CA LYS A 126 21.40 8.37 -12.53
C LYS A 126 19.97 7.92 -12.81
N THR A 127 19.03 8.26 -11.95
CA THR A 127 17.65 7.78 -11.98
C THR A 127 16.83 8.65 -12.92
N PRO A 128 16.42 8.16 -14.10
CA PRO A 128 15.59 8.94 -15.00
C PRO A 128 14.25 9.28 -14.35
N LEU A 129 13.92 10.57 -14.35
CA LEU A 129 12.59 11.08 -14.03
C LEU A 129 11.87 11.39 -15.34
N LYS A 130 10.68 10.81 -15.54
CA LYS A 130 9.82 11.10 -16.68
C LYS A 130 8.39 11.37 -16.23
N LEU A 131 7.67 12.22 -16.97
CA LEU A 131 6.24 12.42 -16.88
C LEU A 131 5.61 12.27 -18.26
N GLY A 132 4.60 11.42 -18.33
CA GLY A 132 3.73 11.28 -19.49
C GLY A 132 2.34 11.82 -19.19
N ALA A 133 1.95 12.88 -19.90
CA ALA A 133 0.56 13.33 -19.89
C ALA A 133 -0.25 12.56 -20.93
N THR A 134 -1.41 12.03 -20.52
CA THR A 134 -2.26 11.20 -21.38
C THR A 134 -3.27 12.02 -22.18
N ALA A 135 -4.19 11.33 -22.86
CA ALA A 135 -5.19 11.93 -23.75
C ALA A 135 -6.02 13.08 -23.13
N GLY A 136 -6.21 13.12 -21.80
CA GLY A 136 -6.92 14.20 -21.14
C GLY A 136 -6.29 15.58 -21.36
N LEU A 137 -4.96 15.66 -21.35
CA LEU A 137 -4.26 16.92 -21.60
C LEU A 137 -4.28 17.30 -23.09
N ARG A 138 -4.36 16.31 -24.00
CA ARG A 138 -4.48 16.52 -25.46
C ARG A 138 -5.81 17.16 -25.87
N LEU A 139 -6.83 17.03 -25.03
CA LEU A 139 -8.18 17.58 -25.26
C LEU A 139 -8.32 19.04 -24.82
N LEU A 140 -7.30 19.63 -24.21
CA LEU A 140 -7.33 21.04 -23.84
C LEU A 140 -7.17 21.94 -25.07
N ASP A 141 -7.93 23.04 -25.08
CA ASP A 141 -7.87 24.02 -26.16
C ASP A 141 -6.62 24.93 -26.07
N GLY A 142 -6.14 25.38 -27.23
CA GLY A 142 -5.04 26.34 -27.35
C GLY A 142 -3.72 25.83 -26.76
N ASP A 143 -2.97 26.74 -26.12
CA ASP A 143 -1.64 26.45 -25.57
C ASP A 143 -1.67 25.90 -24.13
N ALA A 144 -2.86 25.61 -23.57
CA ALA A 144 -3.02 25.23 -22.17
C ALA A 144 -2.23 23.97 -21.79
N ALA A 145 -2.24 22.95 -22.65
CA ALA A 145 -1.50 21.71 -22.44
C ALA A 145 0.02 21.97 -22.39
N GLU A 146 0.56 22.72 -23.34
CA GLU A 146 1.99 23.00 -23.39
C GLU A 146 2.43 23.91 -22.24
N ASN A 147 1.61 24.89 -21.86
CA ASN A 147 1.87 25.73 -20.68
C ASN A 147 1.97 24.90 -19.39
N ILE A 148 1.07 23.92 -19.20
CA ILE A 148 1.13 22.98 -18.07
C ILE A 148 2.42 22.15 -18.11
N LEU A 149 2.75 21.56 -19.26
CA LEU A 149 3.96 20.74 -19.40
C LEU A 149 5.23 21.56 -19.17
N GLN A 150 5.25 22.81 -19.63
CA GLN A 150 6.36 23.72 -19.39
C GLN A 150 6.52 24.05 -17.90
N ALA A 151 5.42 24.35 -17.20
CA ALA A 151 5.46 24.56 -15.74
C ALA A 151 5.97 23.31 -15.01
N VAL A 152 5.58 22.11 -15.45
CA VAL A 152 6.09 20.84 -14.90
C VAL A 152 7.59 20.67 -15.18
N ARG A 153 8.08 20.97 -16.39
CA ARG A 153 9.52 20.92 -16.72
C ARG A 153 10.33 21.83 -15.83
N GLU A 154 9.84 23.05 -15.61
CA GLU A 154 10.49 24.02 -14.73
C GLU A 154 10.47 23.55 -13.28
N MET A 155 9.34 23.02 -12.81
CA MET A 155 9.22 22.44 -11.48
C MET A 155 10.21 21.28 -11.27
N PHE A 156 10.26 20.30 -12.19
CA PHE A 156 11.21 19.19 -12.11
C PHE A 156 12.66 19.65 -12.16
N LYS A 157 13.00 20.59 -13.05
CA LYS A 157 14.36 21.14 -13.15
C LYS A 157 14.80 21.86 -11.89
N ASN A 158 13.88 22.57 -11.22
CA ASN A 158 14.19 23.40 -10.07
C ASN A 158 14.14 22.65 -8.75
N ARG A 159 13.29 21.63 -8.65
CA ARG A 159 13.04 20.91 -7.39
C ARG A 159 13.66 19.52 -7.34
N SER A 160 13.77 18.83 -8.48
CA SER A 160 14.22 17.45 -8.46
C SER A 160 15.74 17.32 -8.46
N THR A 161 16.22 16.36 -7.69
CA THR A 161 17.60 15.89 -7.69
C THR A 161 17.81 14.68 -8.60
N LEU A 162 16.72 14.12 -9.15
CA LEU A 162 16.73 13.03 -10.12
C LEU A 162 17.26 13.48 -11.49
N ASN A 163 17.55 12.53 -12.36
CA ASN A 163 18.03 12.82 -13.71
C ASN A 163 16.87 13.26 -14.63
N VAL A 164 16.66 14.57 -14.73
CA VAL A 164 15.68 15.20 -15.63
C VAL A 164 16.30 15.45 -17.00
N GLN A 165 15.93 14.61 -17.98
CA GLN A 165 16.33 14.80 -19.37
C GLN A 165 15.46 15.86 -20.08
N PRO A 166 15.92 16.46 -21.20
CA PRO A 166 15.13 17.43 -21.95
C PRO A 166 13.77 16.90 -22.42
N ASP A 167 13.67 15.59 -22.67
CA ASP A 167 12.44 14.88 -23.06
C ASP A 167 11.70 14.26 -21.87
N ALA A 168 12.07 14.61 -20.62
CA ALA A 168 11.49 14.03 -19.41
C ALA A 168 9.97 14.23 -19.33
N VAL A 169 9.49 15.40 -19.75
CA VAL A 169 8.06 15.77 -19.65
C VAL A 169 7.50 15.91 -21.06
N SER A 170 6.57 15.03 -21.39
CA SER A 170 5.94 15.01 -22.71
C SER A 170 4.47 14.59 -22.61
N VAL A 171 3.70 14.99 -23.61
CA VAL A 171 2.46 14.28 -23.92
C VAL A 171 2.89 12.91 -24.45
N ILE A 172 2.49 11.84 -23.75
CA ILE A 172 2.58 10.51 -24.34
C ILE A 172 1.49 10.47 -25.38
N ASP A 173 1.83 10.18 -26.63
CA ASP A 173 0.84 9.97 -27.69
C ASP A 173 0.12 8.62 -27.49
N GLY A 174 -1.03 8.43 -28.13
CA GLY A 174 -1.87 7.29 -27.83
C GLY A 174 -1.24 5.95 -28.26
N THR A 175 -0.42 5.97 -29.30
CA THR A 175 0.35 4.80 -29.74
C THR A 175 1.53 4.48 -28.82
N GLN A 176 2.14 5.49 -28.21
CA GLN A 176 3.16 5.32 -27.18
C GLN A 176 2.58 4.62 -25.95
N GLU A 177 1.47 5.13 -25.41
CA GLU A 177 0.74 4.56 -24.27
C GLU A 177 0.43 3.08 -24.49
N GLY A 178 -0.25 2.75 -25.60
CA GLY A 178 -0.56 1.36 -25.94
C GLY A 178 0.68 0.49 -26.14
N SER A 179 1.74 1.03 -26.74
CA SER A 179 3.01 0.29 -26.93
C SER A 179 3.73 -0.01 -25.62
N TYR A 180 3.73 0.93 -24.68
CA TYR A 180 4.37 0.77 -23.38
C TYR A 180 3.60 -0.20 -22.50
N LEU A 181 2.26 -0.14 -22.52
CA LEU A 181 1.45 -1.18 -21.87
C LEU A 181 1.75 -2.56 -22.46
N TRP A 182 1.86 -2.67 -23.78
CA TRP A 182 2.21 -3.94 -24.43
C TRP A 182 3.56 -4.48 -23.94
N VAL A 183 4.55 -3.60 -23.79
CA VAL A 183 5.88 -3.94 -23.23
C VAL A 183 5.74 -4.42 -21.79
N ALA A 184 5.04 -3.66 -20.93
CA ALA A 184 4.85 -3.98 -19.52
C ALA A 184 4.20 -5.36 -19.33
N VAL A 185 3.07 -5.60 -19.98
CA VAL A 185 2.33 -6.88 -19.87
C VAL A 185 3.16 -8.05 -20.40
N ASN A 186 3.81 -7.90 -21.56
CA ASN A 186 4.65 -8.98 -22.10
C ASN A 186 5.95 -9.16 -21.32
N TYR A 187 6.42 -8.15 -20.59
CA TYR A 187 7.52 -8.25 -19.64
C TYR A 187 7.12 -9.09 -18.43
N LEU A 188 6.02 -8.73 -17.75
CA LEU A 188 5.52 -9.42 -16.55
C LEU A 188 5.17 -10.89 -16.84
N LEU A 189 4.61 -11.17 -18.02
CA LEU A 189 4.30 -12.54 -18.46
C LEU A 189 5.52 -13.31 -19.01
N GLY A 190 6.72 -12.72 -18.97
CA GLY A 190 7.95 -13.30 -19.48
C GLY A 190 7.88 -13.67 -20.97
N LYS A 191 7.20 -12.86 -21.79
CA LYS A 191 6.98 -13.11 -23.23
C LYS A 191 7.91 -12.30 -24.15
N LEU A 192 8.59 -11.27 -23.65
CA LEU A 192 9.59 -10.54 -24.43
C LEU A 192 10.69 -11.48 -24.96
N GLY A 193 11.12 -11.26 -26.21
CA GLY A 193 12.03 -12.14 -26.95
C GLY A 193 11.38 -13.36 -27.61
N LYS A 194 10.13 -13.71 -27.29
CA LYS A 194 9.41 -14.87 -27.89
C LYS A 194 8.80 -14.55 -29.26
N LYS A 195 8.33 -15.55 -30.00
CA LYS A 195 7.66 -15.36 -31.32
C LYS A 195 6.36 -14.56 -31.12
N VAL A 196 5.93 -13.83 -32.16
CA VAL A 196 4.66 -13.05 -32.15
C VAL A 196 3.47 -13.90 -31.72
N SER A 197 3.41 -15.18 -32.11
CA SER A 197 2.35 -16.10 -31.69
C SER A 197 2.37 -16.50 -30.20
N LYS A 198 3.36 -16.03 -29.43
CA LYS A 198 3.52 -16.28 -27.99
C LYS A 198 3.39 -15.02 -27.15
N THR A 199 3.30 -13.84 -27.77
CA THR A 199 2.99 -12.60 -27.07
C THR A 199 1.48 -12.50 -26.83
N VAL A 200 1.08 -11.56 -25.98
CA VAL A 200 -0.32 -11.16 -25.80
C VAL A 200 -0.51 -9.77 -26.38
N GLY A 201 -1.70 -9.50 -26.93
CA GLY A 201 -2.14 -8.14 -27.22
C GLY A 201 -2.72 -7.49 -25.97
N VAL A 202 -2.81 -6.16 -25.98
CA VAL A 202 -3.36 -5.38 -24.88
C VAL A 202 -4.44 -4.42 -25.36
N ILE A 203 -5.44 -4.22 -24.53
CA ILE A 203 -6.44 -3.15 -24.67
C ILE A 203 -6.47 -2.36 -23.37
N ASP A 204 -6.29 -1.05 -23.48
CA ASP A 204 -6.36 -0.14 -22.34
C ASP A 204 -7.57 0.76 -22.51
N LEU A 205 -8.51 0.73 -21.58
CA LEU A 205 -9.65 1.65 -21.57
C LEU A 205 -9.40 2.71 -20.50
N GLY A 206 -8.73 3.79 -20.91
CA GLY A 206 -8.55 4.97 -20.08
C GLY A 206 -9.82 5.83 -20.01
N GLY A 207 -9.74 6.97 -19.31
CA GLY A 207 -10.87 7.91 -19.20
C GLY A 207 -11.17 8.65 -20.51
N ALA A 208 -10.14 9.10 -21.23
CA ALA A 208 -10.30 9.93 -22.44
C ALA A 208 -10.15 9.17 -23.77
N SER A 209 -9.39 8.07 -23.79
CA SER A 209 -9.14 7.26 -24.98
C SER A 209 -9.08 5.78 -24.64
N VAL A 210 -9.22 4.93 -25.67
CA VAL A 210 -8.93 3.50 -25.61
C VAL A 210 -7.79 3.17 -26.57
N GLN A 211 -6.85 2.32 -26.15
CA GLN A 211 -5.68 1.91 -26.93
C GLN A 211 -5.77 0.42 -27.25
N MET A 212 -5.31 0.04 -28.43
CA MET A 212 -5.13 -1.35 -28.83
C MET A 212 -3.70 -1.54 -29.32
N ALA A 213 -3.00 -2.52 -28.76
CA ALA A 213 -1.63 -2.83 -29.18
C ALA A 213 -1.37 -4.33 -29.25
N TYR A 214 -0.85 -4.82 -30.39
CA TYR A 214 -0.45 -6.21 -30.53
C TYR A 214 0.59 -6.43 -31.62
N ALA A 215 1.44 -7.44 -31.45
CA ALA A 215 2.50 -7.72 -32.41
C ALA A 215 1.93 -8.35 -33.70
N VAL A 216 2.39 -7.86 -34.85
CA VAL A 216 1.97 -8.33 -36.17
C VAL A 216 3.09 -9.01 -36.93
N SER A 217 2.75 -9.67 -38.04
CA SER A 217 3.75 -10.24 -38.94
C SER A 217 4.47 -9.14 -39.72
N LYS A 218 5.70 -9.40 -40.17
CA LYS A 218 6.43 -8.49 -41.07
C LYS A 218 5.65 -8.17 -42.35
N ASN A 219 4.89 -9.13 -42.86
CA ASN A 219 4.07 -8.93 -44.07
C ASN A 219 2.92 -7.97 -43.79
N THR A 220 2.23 -8.14 -42.67
CA THR A 220 1.18 -7.23 -42.19
C THR A 220 1.74 -5.82 -42.01
N ALA A 221 2.89 -5.68 -41.33
CA ALA A 221 3.54 -4.39 -41.12
C ALA A 221 3.98 -3.70 -42.43
N LYS A 222 4.44 -4.47 -43.42
CA LYS A 222 4.82 -3.94 -44.74
C LYS A 222 3.61 -3.43 -45.53
N ASN A 223 2.45 -4.07 -45.35
CA ASN A 223 1.21 -3.75 -46.03
C ASN A 223 0.31 -2.80 -45.21
N ALA A 224 0.79 -2.29 -44.08
CA ALA A 224 0.06 -1.35 -43.27
C ALA A 224 -0.25 -0.06 -44.06
N PRO A 225 -1.45 0.53 -43.90
CA PRO A 225 -1.77 1.83 -44.47
C PRO A 225 -0.73 2.86 -44.05
N LYS A 226 -0.37 3.74 -44.99
CA LYS A 226 0.47 4.89 -44.66
C LYS A 226 -0.41 5.95 -43.98
N PRO A 227 0.02 6.53 -42.85
CA PRO A 227 -0.74 7.60 -42.22
C PRO A 227 -0.88 8.79 -43.17
N GLN A 228 -2.01 9.48 -43.12
CA GLN A 228 -2.14 10.78 -43.78
C GLN A 228 -1.29 11.83 -43.03
N GLN A 229 -1.08 13.00 -43.65
CA GLN A 229 -0.24 14.04 -43.05
C GLN A 229 -0.84 14.51 -41.72
N GLY A 230 -0.14 14.25 -40.61
CA GLY A 230 -0.59 14.57 -39.25
C GLY A 230 -1.21 13.41 -38.47
N GLU A 231 -1.40 12.24 -39.09
CA GLU A 231 -1.90 11.04 -38.41
C GLU A 231 -0.77 10.17 -37.82
N GLU A 232 -1.06 9.50 -36.71
CA GLU A 232 -0.12 8.58 -36.06
C GLU A 232 0.07 7.29 -36.90
N PRO A 233 1.30 6.76 -37.02
CA PRO A 233 1.54 5.53 -37.76
C PRO A 233 0.95 4.31 -37.03
N TYR A 234 0.25 3.46 -37.76
CA TYR A 234 -0.30 2.21 -37.22
C TYR A 234 0.75 1.19 -36.74
N ILE A 235 2.01 1.30 -37.19
CA ILE A 235 3.06 0.33 -36.89
C ILE A 235 4.21 1.00 -36.14
N LYS A 236 4.44 0.57 -34.90
CA LYS A 236 5.62 0.91 -34.10
C LYS A 236 6.63 -0.23 -34.11
N LYS A 237 7.90 0.10 -34.37
CA LYS A 237 8.99 -0.89 -34.41
C LYS A 237 9.75 -0.87 -33.10
N LEU A 238 9.84 -2.03 -32.43
CA LEU A 238 10.51 -2.17 -31.14
C LEU A 238 11.60 -3.24 -31.20
N VAL A 239 12.69 -3.04 -30.43
CA VAL A 239 13.74 -4.05 -30.23
C VAL A 239 13.79 -4.41 -28.75
N LEU A 240 13.32 -5.60 -28.39
CA LEU A 240 13.17 -6.02 -26.99
C LEU A 240 13.85 -7.38 -26.79
N LYS A 241 14.77 -7.46 -25.82
CA LYS A 241 15.64 -8.63 -25.58
C LYS A 241 16.27 -9.18 -26.88
N GLY A 242 16.78 -8.29 -27.72
CA GLY A 242 17.45 -8.62 -28.99
C GLY A 242 16.51 -8.99 -30.15
N LYS A 243 15.19 -8.94 -29.95
CA LYS A 243 14.20 -9.28 -30.97
C LYS A 243 13.45 -8.07 -31.50
N LYS A 244 13.33 -7.99 -32.83
CA LYS A 244 12.51 -7.00 -33.53
C LYS A 244 11.03 -7.40 -33.50
N TYR A 245 10.18 -6.49 -33.07
CA TYR A 245 8.72 -6.56 -33.14
C TYR A 245 8.21 -5.43 -34.01
N ASP A 246 7.29 -5.75 -34.92
CA ASP A 246 6.42 -4.78 -35.56
C ASP A 246 5.10 -4.83 -34.79
N LEU A 247 4.75 -3.72 -34.13
CA LEU A 247 3.60 -3.63 -33.24
C LEU A 247 2.51 -2.81 -33.93
N TYR A 248 1.34 -3.40 -34.15
CA TYR A 248 0.14 -2.62 -34.44
C TYR A 248 -0.23 -1.85 -33.18
N VAL A 249 -0.45 -0.54 -33.32
CA VAL A 249 -0.83 0.35 -32.24
C VAL A 249 -1.82 1.38 -32.78
N HIS A 250 -2.88 1.61 -32.02
CA HIS A 250 -3.78 2.72 -32.29
C HIS A 250 -4.44 3.20 -31.00
N SER A 251 -4.78 4.48 -30.95
CA SER A 251 -5.52 5.10 -29.86
C SER A 251 -6.75 5.82 -30.41
N TYR A 252 -7.89 5.48 -29.85
CA TYR A 252 -9.19 6.04 -30.22
C TYR A 252 -9.50 7.14 -29.20
N LEU A 253 -9.09 8.36 -29.53
CA LEU A 253 -9.41 9.55 -28.74
C LEU A 253 -10.92 9.79 -28.71
N ARG A 254 -11.45 10.24 -27.57
CA ARG A 254 -12.89 10.39 -27.25
C ARG A 254 -13.65 9.07 -27.00
N TYR A 255 -12.95 7.94 -27.07
CA TYR A 255 -13.51 6.61 -26.81
C TYR A 255 -12.93 5.97 -25.54
N GLY A 256 -12.42 6.80 -24.61
CA GLY A 256 -12.22 6.35 -23.23
C GLY A 256 -13.55 6.27 -22.48
N ASN A 257 -13.58 5.67 -21.30
CA ASN A 257 -14.84 5.42 -20.57
C ASN A 257 -15.62 6.72 -20.25
N ASP A 258 -14.93 7.77 -19.83
CA ASP A 258 -15.55 9.06 -19.49
C ASP A 258 -15.90 9.87 -20.75
N ALA A 259 -14.98 9.90 -21.73
CA ALA A 259 -15.25 10.57 -23.00
C ALA A 259 -16.42 9.93 -23.77
N ALA A 260 -16.53 8.60 -23.74
CA ALA A 260 -17.60 7.87 -24.39
C ALA A 260 -18.97 8.23 -23.80
N ARG A 261 -19.06 8.45 -22.48
CA ARG A 261 -20.28 8.98 -21.85
C ARG A 261 -20.67 10.32 -22.45
N ALA A 262 -19.71 11.26 -22.57
CA ALA A 262 -19.96 12.56 -23.18
C ALA A 262 -20.46 12.41 -24.63
N GLU A 263 -19.81 11.57 -25.43
CA GLU A 263 -20.24 11.31 -26.83
C GLU A 263 -21.61 10.63 -26.91
N ILE A 264 -21.98 9.76 -25.96
CA ILE A 264 -23.32 9.18 -25.83
C ILE A 264 -24.36 10.24 -25.47
N PHE A 265 -24.05 11.14 -24.54
CA PHE A 265 -24.97 12.21 -24.12
C PHE A 265 -25.17 13.28 -25.20
N LYS A 266 -24.20 13.50 -26.09
CA LYS A 266 -24.37 14.32 -27.30
C LYS A 266 -25.41 13.75 -28.25
N VAL A 267 -25.56 12.42 -28.32
CA VAL A 267 -26.59 11.80 -29.17
C VAL A 267 -27.99 12.00 -28.60
N THR A 268 -28.12 12.03 -27.28
CA THR A 268 -29.42 12.25 -26.61
C THR A 268 -29.79 13.73 -26.53
N ASP A 269 -28.82 14.65 -26.59
CA ASP A 269 -29.01 16.12 -26.72
C ASP A 269 -30.11 16.70 -25.81
N GLY A 270 -29.97 16.46 -24.50
CA GLY A 270 -30.92 16.94 -23.49
C GLY A 270 -32.24 16.15 -23.41
N ALA A 271 -32.42 15.09 -24.20
CA ALA A 271 -33.48 14.10 -24.01
C ALA A 271 -33.06 12.99 -23.01
N ALA A 272 -34.05 12.23 -22.54
CA ALA A 272 -33.82 11.09 -21.64
C ALA A 272 -32.86 10.07 -22.28
N SER A 273 -31.82 9.67 -21.56
CA SER A 273 -30.86 8.69 -22.05
C SER A 273 -31.29 7.27 -21.70
N PRO A 274 -31.49 6.36 -22.69
CA PRO A 274 -31.84 4.96 -22.41
C PRO A 274 -30.71 4.20 -21.70
N CYS A 275 -29.52 4.80 -21.59
CA CYS A 275 -28.37 4.26 -20.90
C CYS A 275 -28.32 4.59 -19.39
N LEU A 276 -29.18 5.49 -18.90
CA LEU A 276 -29.19 5.93 -17.51
C LEU A 276 -30.33 5.31 -16.70
N LEU A 277 -30.03 4.96 -15.46
CA LEU A 277 -30.99 4.35 -14.54
C LEU A 277 -32.17 5.30 -14.25
N ALA A 278 -33.37 4.75 -14.10
CA ALA A 278 -34.55 5.53 -13.73
C ALA A 278 -34.37 6.24 -12.38
N GLY A 279 -34.86 7.48 -12.29
CA GLY A 279 -34.83 8.29 -11.08
C GLY A 279 -33.51 9.04 -10.84
N TYR A 280 -32.57 9.00 -11.79
CA TYR A 280 -31.36 9.81 -11.75
C TYR A 280 -31.43 10.98 -12.73
N GLU A 281 -31.06 12.17 -12.25
CA GLU A 281 -30.94 13.42 -13.00
C GLU A 281 -29.77 14.21 -12.44
N ASP A 282 -28.89 14.70 -13.32
CA ASP A 282 -27.70 15.48 -12.95
C ASP A 282 -27.11 16.23 -14.17
N ILE A 283 -26.01 16.96 -13.95
CA ILE A 283 -25.19 17.58 -14.99
C ILE A 283 -23.85 16.84 -15.10
N TYR A 284 -23.67 16.09 -16.19
CA TYR A 284 -22.40 15.47 -16.49
C TYR A 284 -21.43 16.52 -17.06
N LYS A 285 -20.26 16.68 -16.44
CA LYS A 285 -19.23 17.62 -16.91
C LYS A 285 -18.03 16.85 -17.44
N TYR A 286 -17.62 17.15 -18.67
CA TYR A 286 -16.44 16.55 -19.28
C TYR A 286 -15.72 17.56 -20.17
N SER A 287 -14.41 17.72 -19.97
CA SER A 287 -13.55 18.60 -20.77
C SER A 287 -14.05 20.05 -20.90
N GLY A 288 -14.67 20.60 -19.86
CA GLY A 288 -15.23 21.96 -19.86
C GLY A 288 -16.65 22.08 -20.44
N GLU A 289 -17.17 21.02 -21.06
CA GLU A 289 -18.56 20.94 -21.52
C GLU A 289 -19.48 20.37 -20.43
N SER A 290 -20.76 20.76 -20.45
CA SER A 290 -21.78 20.31 -19.52
C SER A 290 -22.95 19.70 -20.28
N TYR A 291 -23.40 18.53 -19.86
CA TYR A 291 -24.50 17.78 -20.46
C TYR A 291 -25.58 17.55 -19.40
N ASN A 292 -26.80 18.02 -19.65
CA ASN A 292 -27.94 17.68 -18.81
C ASN A 292 -28.30 16.22 -19.07
N ILE A 293 -28.29 15.41 -18.01
CA ILE A 293 -28.49 13.97 -18.13
C ILE A 293 -29.59 13.50 -17.19
N TYR A 294 -30.50 12.68 -17.72
CA TYR A 294 -31.52 12.03 -16.90
C TYR A 294 -31.97 10.71 -17.53
N GLY A 295 -32.37 9.76 -16.69
CA GLY A 295 -32.93 8.48 -17.12
C GLY A 295 -34.42 8.58 -17.47
N PRO A 296 -34.92 7.80 -18.45
CA PRO A 296 -36.34 7.75 -18.77
C PRO A 296 -37.14 7.15 -17.60
N THR A 297 -38.41 7.55 -17.46
CA THR A 297 -39.31 7.05 -16.41
C THR A 297 -39.59 5.55 -16.52
N SER A 298 -39.43 4.97 -17.71
CA SER A 298 -39.53 3.53 -17.97
C SER A 298 -38.31 2.72 -17.52
N GLY A 299 -37.22 3.38 -17.07
CA GLY A 299 -35.94 2.74 -16.80
C GLY A 299 -35.04 2.65 -18.03
N SER A 300 -33.75 2.44 -17.79
CA SER A 300 -32.77 2.17 -18.84
C SER A 300 -33.17 0.93 -19.66
N ASN A 301 -32.63 0.82 -20.88
CA ASN A 301 -32.87 -0.32 -21.75
C ASN A 301 -31.57 -0.73 -22.45
N PHE A 302 -31.22 -2.02 -22.34
CA PHE A 302 -29.99 -2.55 -22.90
C PHE A 302 -29.90 -2.35 -24.42
N ASP A 303 -30.96 -2.68 -25.16
CA ASP A 303 -30.95 -2.65 -26.63
C ASP A 303 -30.94 -1.20 -27.15
N GLU A 304 -31.77 -0.32 -26.57
CA GLU A 304 -31.79 1.11 -26.95
C GLU A 304 -30.49 1.84 -26.57
N CYS A 305 -29.92 1.52 -25.41
CA CYS A 305 -28.60 2.02 -25.03
C CYS A 305 -27.54 1.54 -26.01
N ARG A 306 -27.57 0.25 -26.37
CA ARG A 306 -26.62 -0.33 -27.32
C ARG A 306 -26.74 0.29 -28.70
N ASP A 307 -27.95 0.59 -29.18
CA ASP A 307 -28.17 1.31 -30.44
C ASP A 307 -27.54 2.71 -30.41
N THR A 308 -27.59 3.39 -29.27
CA THR A 308 -26.93 4.69 -29.07
C THR A 308 -25.41 4.54 -29.12
N VAL A 309 -24.86 3.52 -28.43
CA VAL A 309 -23.43 3.22 -28.46
C VAL A 309 -22.94 2.86 -29.89
N VAL A 310 -23.71 2.08 -30.65
CA VAL A 310 -23.38 1.71 -32.04
C VAL A 310 -23.26 2.96 -32.93
N LYS A 311 -24.11 3.97 -32.73
CA LYS A 311 -24.02 5.26 -33.44
C LYS A 311 -22.74 6.01 -33.05
N VAL A 312 -22.43 6.09 -31.76
CA VAL A 312 -21.21 6.76 -31.25
C VAL A 312 -19.93 6.10 -31.76
N LEU A 313 -19.90 4.76 -31.79
CA LEU A 313 -18.77 4.02 -32.36
C LEU A 313 -18.64 4.21 -33.87
N ARG A 314 -19.68 4.69 -34.58
CA ARG A 314 -19.63 4.91 -36.03
C ARG A 314 -19.26 3.62 -36.77
N LEU A 315 -19.88 2.50 -36.39
CA LEU A 315 -19.60 1.16 -36.94
C LEU A 315 -19.88 1.05 -38.45
N ASN A 316 -20.74 1.92 -38.98
CA ASN A 316 -21.15 1.93 -40.39
C ASN A 316 -20.32 2.88 -41.26
N ASP A 317 -19.30 3.54 -40.68
CA ASP A 317 -18.44 4.43 -41.44
C ASP A 317 -17.68 3.67 -42.54
N PRO A 318 -17.47 4.27 -43.73
CA PRO A 318 -16.74 3.63 -44.81
C PRO A 318 -15.35 3.19 -44.38
N CYS A 319 -15.01 1.92 -44.63
CA CYS A 319 -13.66 1.41 -44.40
C CYS A 319 -12.81 1.59 -45.66
N ALA A 320 -11.78 2.44 -45.58
CA ALA A 320 -10.82 2.65 -46.67
C ALA A 320 -9.74 1.55 -46.77
N HIS A 321 -9.83 0.53 -45.91
CA HIS A 321 -8.83 -0.52 -45.73
C HIS A 321 -9.46 -1.91 -45.90
N GLN A 322 -8.65 -2.96 -45.85
CA GLN A 322 -9.15 -4.33 -46.03
C GLN A 322 -10.20 -4.71 -44.99
N ASN A 323 -9.95 -4.36 -43.73
CA ASN A 323 -10.88 -4.47 -42.61
C ASN A 323 -10.63 -3.29 -41.68
N CYS A 324 -11.69 -2.81 -41.04
CA CYS A 324 -11.64 -1.75 -40.06
C CYS A 324 -12.30 -2.20 -38.75
N THR A 325 -11.94 -1.52 -37.67
CA THR A 325 -12.67 -1.59 -36.40
C THR A 325 -13.90 -0.70 -36.51
N PHE A 326 -13.78 0.56 -36.09
CA PHE A 326 -14.86 1.53 -36.08
C PHE A 326 -14.31 2.93 -36.43
N GLY A 327 -15.17 3.82 -36.94
CA GLY A 327 -14.73 5.13 -37.46
C GLY A 327 -13.76 5.04 -38.64
N GLY A 328 -13.79 3.96 -39.43
CA GLY A 328 -12.92 3.76 -40.60
C GLY A 328 -11.46 3.39 -40.28
N ILE A 329 -11.13 3.10 -39.02
CA ILE A 329 -9.76 2.80 -38.57
C ILE A 329 -9.34 1.38 -38.93
N TRP A 330 -8.15 1.20 -39.51
CA TRP A 330 -7.61 -0.10 -39.86
C TRP A 330 -7.46 -1.03 -38.65
N ASP A 331 -7.89 -2.29 -38.76
CA ASP A 331 -7.90 -3.24 -37.63
C ASP A 331 -6.53 -3.88 -37.30
N GLY A 332 -5.49 -3.56 -38.08
CA GLY A 332 -4.15 -4.13 -37.95
C GLY A 332 -3.97 -5.50 -38.63
N GLY A 333 -4.96 -6.00 -39.36
CA GLY A 333 -4.94 -7.28 -40.08
C GLY A 333 -5.11 -8.52 -39.20
N LYS A 334 -5.34 -8.34 -37.89
CA LYS A 334 -5.50 -9.39 -36.87
C LYS A 334 -4.35 -10.41 -36.87
N GLY A 335 -4.54 -11.54 -36.20
CA GLY A 335 -3.65 -12.70 -36.26
C GLY A 335 -3.13 -13.16 -34.91
N SER A 336 -2.06 -13.97 -34.92
CA SER A 336 -1.64 -14.71 -33.72
C SER A 336 -1.21 -13.85 -32.53
N GLY A 337 -0.81 -12.59 -32.76
CA GLY A 337 -0.46 -11.66 -31.69
C GLY A 337 -1.67 -11.05 -30.97
N GLN A 338 -2.85 -11.06 -31.59
CA GLN A 338 -4.12 -10.59 -31.01
C GLN A 338 -4.95 -11.75 -30.41
N LYS A 339 -4.51 -13.00 -30.58
CA LYS A 339 -5.29 -14.17 -30.14
C LYS A 339 -5.51 -14.21 -28.63
N ASN A 340 -4.49 -13.84 -27.86
CA ASN A 340 -4.56 -13.75 -26.40
C ASN A 340 -4.52 -12.26 -26.05
N LEU A 341 -5.49 -11.78 -25.29
CA LEU A 341 -5.62 -10.38 -24.93
C LEU A 341 -5.60 -10.21 -23.41
N VAL A 342 -4.94 -9.13 -22.98
CA VAL A 342 -5.08 -8.57 -21.64
C VAL A 342 -5.80 -7.23 -21.78
N VAL A 343 -6.92 -7.06 -21.09
CA VAL A 343 -7.67 -5.80 -21.05
C VAL A 343 -7.54 -5.20 -19.65
N THR A 344 -7.34 -3.89 -19.58
CA THR A 344 -6.90 -3.19 -18.35
C THR A 344 -7.74 -1.94 -18.06
N SER A 345 -7.44 -1.24 -16.97
CA SER A 345 -8.06 0.04 -16.58
C SER A 345 -9.58 -0.07 -16.41
N SER A 346 -10.40 0.78 -17.06
CA SER A 346 -11.86 0.80 -16.85
C SER A 346 -12.56 -0.52 -17.19
N PHE A 347 -11.96 -1.38 -18.03
CA PHE A 347 -12.46 -2.75 -18.21
C PHE A 347 -12.39 -3.56 -16.92
N TYR A 348 -11.29 -3.43 -16.17
CA TYR A 348 -11.13 -4.09 -14.87
C TYR A 348 -11.97 -3.38 -13.80
N TYR A 349 -11.86 -2.06 -13.66
CA TYR A 349 -12.53 -1.34 -12.57
C TYR A 349 -14.04 -1.61 -12.55
N ARG A 350 -14.72 -1.39 -13.70
CA ARG A 350 -16.18 -1.57 -13.76
C ARG A 350 -16.59 -3.03 -13.53
N SER A 351 -15.87 -3.98 -14.11
CA SER A 351 -16.19 -5.41 -14.00
C SER A 351 -15.91 -5.98 -12.61
N SER A 352 -14.92 -5.45 -11.91
CA SER A 352 -14.63 -5.78 -10.51
C SER A 352 -15.67 -5.16 -9.57
N GLU A 353 -16.04 -3.89 -9.79
CA GLU A 353 -17.09 -3.21 -9.01
C GLU A 353 -18.45 -3.94 -9.13
N VAL A 354 -18.77 -4.53 -10.29
CA VAL A 354 -19.99 -5.34 -10.47
C VAL A 354 -19.81 -6.84 -10.16
N GLY A 355 -18.60 -7.26 -9.79
CA GLY A 355 -18.35 -8.56 -9.14
C GLY A 355 -18.08 -9.77 -10.03
N PHE A 356 -17.95 -9.63 -11.35
CA PHE A 356 -17.64 -10.78 -12.24
C PHE A 356 -16.15 -10.93 -12.59
N VAL A 357 -15.32 -9.95 -12.24
CA VAL A 357 -13.85 -10.02 -12.31
C VAL A 357 -13.27 -10.09 -10.91
N LYS A 358 -12.20 -10.87 -10.74
CA LYS A 358 -11.53 -11.06 -9.44
C LYS A 358 -10.13 -10.45 -9.45
N PRO A 359 -9.71 -9.80 -8.35
CA PRO A 359 -8.36 -9.27 -8.24
C PRO A 359 -7.31 -10.39 -8.16
N PRO A 360 -6.06 -10.12 -8.59
CA PRO A 360 -5.61 -8.93 -9.33
C PRO A 360 -5.89 -9.02 -10.85
N ASN A 361 -6.27 -10.22 -11.32
CA ASN A 361 -6.71 -10.49 -12.68
C ASN A 361 -7.57 -11.76 -12.75
N SER A 362 -8.42 -11.87 -13.76
CA SER A 362 -9.20 -13.07 -14.04
C SER A 362 -9.40 -13.34 -15.53
N LYS A 363 -9.75 -14.58 -15.85
CA LYS A 363 -10.15 -15.01 -17.19
C LYS A 363 -11.64 -14.82 -17.36
N ASN A 364 -12.03 -14.02 -18.34
CA ASN A 364 -13.42 -13.66 -18.62
C ASN A 364 -13.67 -13.65 -20.12
N ARG A 365 -14.93 -13.49 -20.51
CA ARG A 365 -15.36 -13.42 -21.91
C ARG A 365 -16.15 -12.12 -22.10
N PRO A 366 -16.10 -11.49 -23.30
CA PRO A 366 -16.90 -10.30 -23.57
C PRO A 366 -18.40 -10.48 -23.26
N VAL A 367 -18.97 -11.69 -23.44
CA VAL A 367 -20.36 -11.99 -23.09
C VAL A 367 -20.68 -11.77 -21.60
N ASP A 368 -19.70 -11.84 -20.70
CA ASP A 368 -19.92 -11.59 -19.27
C ASP A 368 -20.33 -10.12 -19.02
N TRP A 369 -19.82 -9.16 -19.82
CA TRP A 369 -20.28 -7.76 -19.79
C TRP A 369 -21.71 -7.62 -20.31
N GLU A 370 -22.11 -8.39 -21.34
CA GLU A 370 -23.48 -8.37 -21.84
C GLU A 370 -24.47 -8.85 -20.79
N ILE A 371 -24.13 -9.93 -20.08
CA ILE A 371 -24.95 -10.48 -19.01
C ILE A 371 -25.12 -9.46 -17.89
N ALA A 372 -24.01 -8.87 -17.42
CA ALA A 372 -24.03 -7.85 -16.39
C ALA A 372 -24.80 -6.59 -16.84
N ALA A 373 -24.62 -6.16 -18.11
CA ALA A 373 -25.34 -5.02 -18.68
C ALA A 373 -26.86 -5.27 -18.71
N LYS A 374 -27.28 -6.47 -19.15
CA LYS A 374 -28.71 -6.84 -19.20
C LYS A 374 -29.36 -6.91 -17.82
N GLU A 375 -28.59 -7.17 -16.77
CA GLU A 375 -29.05 -7.08 -15.39
C GLU A 375 -29.11 -5.62 -14.95
N ALA A 376 -28.00 -4.90 -15.08
CA ALA A 376 -27.86 -3.50 -14.66
C ALA A 376 -28.89 -2.57 -15.30
N CYS A 377 -29.14 -2.73 -16.60
CA CYS A 377 -30.07 -1.88 -17.33
C CYS A 377 -31.54 -2.08 -16.94
N LYS A 378 -31.89 -3.09 -16.13
CA LYS A 378 -33.27 -3.30 -15.65
C LYS A 378 -33.56 -2.60 -14.32
N LEU A 379 -32.53 -2.04 -13.66
CA LEU A 379 -32.64 -1.51 -12.32
C LEU A 379 -32.98 -0.01 -12.35
N SER A 380 -33.71 0.43 -11.34
CA SER A 380 -33.74 1.84 -10.93
C SER A 380 -32.45 2.24 -10.20
N PHE A 381 -32.22 3.54 -10.04
CA PHE A 381 -31.07 4.04 -9.28
C PHE A 381 -31.05 3.52 -7.84
N GLU A 382 -32.21 3.40 -7.19
CA GLU A 382 -32.31 2.88 -5.82
C GLU A 382 -32.04 1.38 -5.74
N GLU A 383 -32.57 0.58 -6.67
CA GLU A 383 -32.31 -0.87 -6.71
C GLU A 383 -30.83 -1.16 -6.98
N ALA A 384 -30.21 -0.40 -7.89
CA ALA A 384 -28.81 -0.55 -8.23
C ALA A 384 -27.88 -0.35 -7.02
N LYS A 385 -28.24 0.49 -6.03
CA LYS A 385 -27.45 0.65 -4.79
C LYS A 385 -27.32 -0.65 -4.01
N SER A 386 -28.38 -1.44 -4.00
CA SER A 386 -28.42 -2.72 -3.29
C SER A 386 -27.78 -3.85 -4.10
N THR A 387 -27.94 -3.84 -5.43
CA THR A 387 -27.39 -4.86 -6.33
C THR A 387 -25.90 -4.70 -6.56
N PHE A 388 -25.41 -3.46 -6.68
CA PHE A 388 -24.00 -3.14 -6.92
C PHE A 388 -23.43 -2.27 -5.80
N PRO A 389 -23.34 -2.80 -4.56
CA PRO A 389 -22.91 -2.02 -3.40
C PRO A 389 -21.46 -1.55 -3.47
N HIS A 390 -20.65 -2.17 -4.33
CA HIS A 390 -19.23 -1.82 -4.54
C HIS A 390 -19.01 -0.77 -5.65
N VAL A 391 -20.07 -0.38 -6.37
CA VAL A 391 -19.99 0.73 -7.32
C VAL A 391 -20.20 2.03 -6.54
N ALA A 392 -19.21 2.93 -6.61
CA ALA A 392 -19.29 4.24 -5.96
C ALA A 392 -20.56 5.01 -6.37
N LYS A 393 -21.16 5.74 -5.42
CA LYS A 393 -22.47 6.39 -5.58
C LYS A 393 -22.53 7.33 -6.79
N ASP A 394 -21.44 8.04 -7.07
CA ASP A 394 -21.28 8.96 -8.22
C ASP A 394 -21.11 8.23 -9.55
N LYS A 395 -20.66 6.96 -9.53
CA LYS A 395 -20.49 6.12 -10.73
C LYS A 395 -21.65 5.18 -11.00
N LEU A 396 -22.50 4.95 -10.00
CA LEU A 396 -23.65 4.04 -10.04
C LEU A 396 -24.65 4.37 -11.15
N PRO A 397 -25.00 5.64 -11.43
CA PRO A 397 -25.95 5.97 -12.51
C PRO A 397 -25.52 5.48 -13.89
N PHE A 398 -24.21 5.31 -14.08
CA PHE A 398 -23.58 4.94 -15.35
C PHE A 398 -23.33 3.45 -15.49
N VAL A 399 -23.73 2.61 -14.53
CA VAL A 399 -23.41 1.17 -14.55
C VAL A 399 -23.97 0.45 -15.78
N CYS A 400 -25.22 0.74 -16.18
CA CYS A 400 -25.81 0.23 -17.42
C CYS A 400 -25.02 0.74 -18.64
N LEU A 401 -24.83 2.06 -18.75
CA LEU A 401 -24.10 2.71 -19.84
C LEU A 401 -22.72 2.11 -20.05
N ASP A 402 -21.91 2.03 -18.99
CA ASP A 402 -20.52 1.58 -19.05
C ASP A 402 -20.43 0.11 -19.48
N LEU A 403 -21.28 -0.77 -18.93
CA LEU A 403 -21.26 -2.19 -19.29
C LEU A 403 -21.70 -2.42 -20.74
N VAL A 404 -22.74 -1.71 -21.20
CA VAL A 404 -23.18 -1.74 -22.60
C VAL A 404 -22.09 -1.22 -23.53
N TYR A 405 -21.45 -0.11 -23.15
CA TYR A 405 -20.36 0.49 -23.90
C TYR A 405 -19.17 -0.47 -24.03
N GLN A 406 -18.69 -1.02 -22.92
CA GLN A 406 -17.54 -1.92 -22.88
C GLN A 406 -17.80 -3.21 -23.67
N TYR A 407 -18.99 -3.81 -23.54
CA TYR A 407 -19.38 -4.97 -24.35
C TYR A 407 -19.35 -4.64 -25.85
N THR A 408 -20.03 -3.56 -26.25
CA THR A 408 -20.18 -3.18 -27.65
C THR A 408 -18.83 -2.78 -28.27
N LEU A 409 -17.96 -2.12 -27.50
CA LEU A 409 -16.61 -1.78 -27.93
C LEU A 409 -15.76 -3.04 -28.17
N LEU A 410 -15.78 -4.02 -27.27
CA LEU A 410 -15.03 -5.27 -27.42
C LEU A 410 -15.53 -6.11 -28.60
N VAL A 411 -16.85 -6.30 -28.69
CA VAL A 411 -17.45 -7.22 -29.67
C VAL A 411 -17.66 -6.56 -31.02
N ASN A 412 -18.35 -5.41 -31.07
CA ASN A 412 -18.68 -4.75 -32.33
C ASN A 412 -17.58 -3.80 -32.80
N GLY A 413 -16.91 -3.09 -31.89
CA GLY A 413 -15.81 -2.20 -32.24
C GLY A 413 -14.54 -2.96 -32.63
N PHE A 414 -14.00 -3.79 -31.74
CA PHE A 414 -12.76 -4.53 -31.98
C PHE A 414 -12.96 -5.90 -32.66
N GLY A 415 -14.20 -6.36 -32.81
CA GLY A 415 -14.51 -7.59 -33.52
C GLY A 415 -14.06 -8.84 -32.76
N LEU A 416 -14.08 -8.81 -31.43
CA LEU A 416 -13.81 -9.99 -30.60
C LEU A 416 -15.03 -10.91 -30.59
N HIS A 417 -14.79 -12.22 -30.56
CA HIS A 417 -15.88 -13.18 -30.42
C HIS A 417 -16.43 -13.11 -28.99
N PRO A 418 -17.76 -13.11 -28.76
CA PRO A 418 -18.34 -12.98 -27.40
C PRO A 418 -17.86 -14.04 -26.40
N GLU A 419 -17.57 -15.25 -26.88
CA GLU A 419 -17.05 -16.38 -26.09
C GLU A 419 -15.51 -16.45 -26.04
N GLN A 420 -14.80 -15.50 -26.64
CA GLN A 420 -13.33 -15.51 -26.59
C GLN A 420 -12.86 -15.22 -25.17
N GLU A 421 -12.05 -16.12 -24.62
CA GLU A 421 -11.40 -15.87 -23.34
C GLU A 421 -10.35 -14.76 -23.45
N ILE A 422 -10.49 -13.75 -22.61
CA ILE A 422 -9.56 -12.64 -22.40
C ILE A 422 -9.13 -12.60 -20.93
N THR A 423 -7.97 -12.03 -20.67
CA THR A 423 -7.55 -11.73 -19.29
C THR A 423 -7.93 -10.29 -18.97
N VAL A 424 -8.62 -10.07 -17.86
CA VAL A 424 -8.92 -8.73 -17.33
C VAL A 424 -7.99 -8.50 -16.16
N ALA A 425 -7.22 -7.41 -16.14
CA ALA A 425 -6.18 -7.22 -15.15
C ALA A 425 -6.07 -5.76 -14.69
N GLU A 426 -5.87 -5.59 -13.39
CA GLU A 426 -5.28 -4.39 -12.79
C GLU A 426 -3.80 -4.63 -12.49
N GLY A 427 -3.45 -5.86 -12.09
CA GLY A 427 -2.06 -6.27 -11.89
C GLY A 427 -1.79 -7.70 -12.34
N ILE A 428 -0.51 -8.01 -12.56
CA ILE A 428 -0.02 -9.35 -12.91
C ILE A 428 0.96 -9.81 -11.83
N GLU A 429 0.81 -11.06 -11.41
CA GLU A 429 1.75 -11.70 -10.48
C GLU A 429 3.13 -11.86 -11.14
N TYR A 430 4.16 -11.33 -10.49
CA TYR A 430 5.55 -11.39 -10.90
C TYR A 430 6.44 -11.52 -9.65
N GLN A 431 7.30 -12.55 -9.62
CA GLN A 431 8.18 -12.86 -8.48
C GLN A 431 7.49 -12.93 -7.09
N ASN A 432 6.23 -13.38 -7.05
CA ASN A 432 5.36 -13.47 -5.86
C ASN A 432 4.79 -12.12 -5.35
N SER A 433 4.93 -11.04 -6.12
CA SER A 433 4.23 -9.77 -5.89
C SER A 433 3.29 -9.45 -7.04
N ILE A 434 2.36 -8.53 -6.81
CA ILE A 434 1.46 -8.02 -7.86
C ILE A 434 2.08 -6.73 -8.38
N VAL A 435 2.23 -6.61 -9.70
CA VAL A 435 2.69 -5.39 -10.36
C VAL A 435 1.58 -4.85 -11.26
N GLU A 436 1.29 -3.57 -11.16
CA GLU A 436 0.27 -2.88 -11.92
C GLU A 436 0.49 -3.04 -13.44
N THR A 437 -0.59 -3.35 -14.15
CA THR A 437 -0.60 -3.46 -15.61
C THR A 437 -0.82 -2.10 -16.26
N ALA A 438 0.13 -1.19 -16.07
CA ALA A 438 0.08 0.15 -16.64
C ALA A 438 1.31 0.45 -17.52
N TRP A 439 1.17 1.44 -18.40
CA TRP A 439 2.23 1.89 -19.29
C TRP A 439 3.52 2.42 -18.61
N PRO A 440 3.52 2.93 -17.35
CA PRO A 440 4.74 3.41 -16.69
C PRO A 440 5.87 2.39 -16.62
N LEU A 441 5.57 1.11 -16.35
CA LEU A 441 6.58 0.05 -16.34
C LEU A 441 7.26 -0.13 -17.70
N GLY A 442 6.48 -0.06 -18.80
CA GLY A 442 7.01 -0.14 -20.16
C GLY A 442 7.96 1.01 -20.48
N THR A 443 7.63 2.21 -20.00
CA THR A 443 8.47 3.41 -20.14
C THR A 443 9.76 3.29 -19.32
N ALA A 444 9.67 2.78 -18.09
CA ALA A 444 10.84 2.52 -17.25
C ALA A 444 11.80 1.51 -17.88
N ILE A 445 11.27 0.42 -18.44
CA ILE A 445 12.06 -0.60 -19.16
C ILE A 445 12.77 0.02 -20.36
N GLU A 446 12.10 0.87 -21.14
CA GLU A 446 12.71 1.57 -22.27
C GLU A 446 13.81 2.53 -21.79
N ALA A 447 13.52 3.36 -20.78
CA ALA A 447 14.45 4.33 -20.23
C ALA A 447 15.73 3.64 -19.74
N ILE A 448 15.64 2.56 -18.97
CA ILE A 448 16.80 1.84 -18.45
C ILE A 448 17.51 1.06 -19.55
N SER A 449 16.79 0.49 -20.52
CA SER A 449 17.40 -0.20 -21.66
C SER A 449 18.23 0.73 -22.54
N SER A 450 17.92 2.03 -22.54
CA SER A 450 18.66 3.06 -23.27
C SER A 450 19.92 3.55 -22.55
N LEU A 451 20.07 3.25 -21.25
CA LEU A 451 21.27 3.62 -20.50
C LEU A 451 22.48 2.83 -21.01
N PRO A 452 23.66 3.47 -21.19
CA PRO A 452 24.86 2.78 -21.64
C PRO A 452 25.25 1.73 -20.59
N LYS A 453 25.11 0.44 -20.93
CA LYS A 453 25.61 -0.65 -20.08
C LYS A 453 27.10 -0.45 -19.87
N LYS A 454 27.53 -0.20 -18.62
CA LYS A 454 28.94 -0.30 -18.23
C LYS A 454 29.34 -1.77 -18.33
N GLY A 455 29.70 -2.20 -19.52
CA GLY A 455 30.30 -3.49 -19.82
C GLY A 455 31.42 -3.29 -20.82
N THR A 456 32.60 -3.78 -20.47
CA THR A 456 33.79 -3.91 -21.33
C THR A 456 34.39 -2.61 -21.86
N LYS A 457 35.06 -1.83 -21.00
CA LYS A 457 36.25 -1.11 -21.47
C LYS A 457 37.43 -2.08 -21.40
N ASN A 458 38.11 -2.24 -22.52
CA ASN A 458 39.35 -3.01 -22.66
C ASN A 458 40.28 -2.74 -21.47
N MET A 459 40.79 -3.82 -20.91
CA MET A 459 41.86 -3.82 -19.93
C MET A 459 43.01 -2.97 -20.48
N ASP A 460 43.23 -1.81 -19.87
CA ASP A 460 44.22 -0.83 -20.31
C ASP A 460 45.62 -1.46 -20.22
N PHE A 461 46.30 -1.53 -21.37
CA PHE A 461 47.61 -2.18 -21.55
C PHE A 461 48.71 -1.58 -20.64
N THR A 462 48.45 -0.41 -20.07
CA THR A 462 49.34 0.39 -19.22
C THR A 462 49.55 -0.20 -17.83
N LEU A 463 48.56 -0.90 -17.26
CA LEU A 463 48.69 -1.47 -15.90
C LEU A 463 49.54 -2.75 -15.89
N PHE A 464 49.54 -3.50 -17.00
CA PHE A 464 50.35 -4.71 -17.16
C PHE A 464 51.83 -4.37 -17.44
N SER A 465 52.09 -3.24 -18.11
CA SER A 465 53.46 -2.74 -18.34
C SER A 465 54.13 -2.21 -17.08
N LEU A 466 53.38 -1.62 -16.14
CA LEU A 466 53.93 -1.12 -14.87
C LEU A 466 54.30 -2.26 -13.89
N LEU A 467 53.52 -3.34 -13.87
CA LEU A 467 53.79 -4.49 -13.00
C LEU A 467 55.02 -5.29 -13.44
N LEU A 468 55.35 -5.28 -14.73
CA LEU A 468 56.50 -5.98 -15.29
C LEU A 468 57.83 -5.24 -15.03
N LEU A 469 57.81 -3.91 -14.86
CA LEU A 469 58.99 -3.10 -14.55
C LEU A 469 59.45 -3.20 -13.09
N LEU A 470 58.53 -3.47 -12.15
CA LEU A 470 58.82 -3.61 -10.72
C LEU A 470 59.43 -4.98 -10.34
N LEU A 471 59.41 -5.95 -11.26
CA LEU A 471 59.99 -7.28 -11.07
C LEU A 471 61.44 -7.42 -11.59
N LEU A 472 62.07 -6.34 -12.07
CA LEU A 472 63.38 -6.35 -12.74
C LEU A 472 64.47 -5.44 -12.11
N LEU A 473 64.45 -5.23 -10.79
CA LEU A 473 65.60 -4.60 -10.11
C LEU A 473 66.22 -5.57 -9.08
N PRO A 474 67.51 -5.96 -9.25
CA PRO A 474 68.19 -6.85 -8.34
C PRO A 474 68.67 -6.13 -7.07
N SER A 475 68.70 -6.91 -5.99
CA SER A 475 69.20 -6.62 -4.65
C SER A 475 70.53 -5.84 -4.60
N LEU A 476 70.56 -4.77 -3.79
CA LEU A 476 71.78 -4.36 -3.07
C LEU A 476 71.45 -3.97 -1.63
N SER A 477 72.17 -4.61 -0.74
CA SER A 477 72.21 -4.47 0.71
C SER A 477 72.91 -3.18 1.14
N CYS A 478 72.43 -2.55 2.23
CA CYS A 478 73.33 -1.88 3.17
C CYS A 478 72.68 -1.75 4.56
N SER A 479 73.33 -2.39 5.51
CA SER A 479 73.20 -2.22 6.96
C SER A 479 73.71 -0.85 7.40
N LEU A 480 73.00 -0.16 8.31
CA LEU A 480 73.63 0.72 9.31
C LEU A 480 72.79 0.74 10.60
N TYR A 481 73.49 0.34 11.66
CA TYR A 481 73.12 0.37 13.08
C TYR A 481 73.37 1.79 13.64
N VAL A 482 72.38 2.39 14.33
CA VAL A 482 72.48 3.29 15.52
C VAL A 482 71.01 3.43 15.99
N GLY A 483 70.53 3.13 17.20
CA GLY A 483 71.13 3.19 18.53
C GLY A 483 70.54 4.38 19.30
N ASN A 484 69.34 4.25 19.91
CA ASN A 484 69.10 4.70 21.29
C ASN A 484 67.71 4.35 21.85
N ASN A 485 67.76 3.89 23.10
CA ASN A 485 66.66 3.55 24.00
C ASN A 485 65.84 4.77 24.41
N ILE A 486 64.50 4.66 24.39
CA ILE A 486 63.63 5.27 25.41
C ILE A 486 62.61 4.23 25.87
N LEU A 487 62.55 4.08 27.19
CA LEU A 487 61.80 3.12 27.99
C LEU A 487 60.26 3.22 27.81
N PHE A 488 59.66 2.03 27.80
CA PHE A 488 58.39 1.62 28.43
C PHE A 488 57.46 2.70 29.03
N THR A 489 56.24 2.77 28.48
CA THR A 489 55.03 2.55 29.28
C THR A 489 54.00 1.76 28.47
N HIS A 490 53.79 0.51 28.85
CA HIS A 490 52.65 -0.30 28.42
C HIS A 490 51.36 0.31 28.97
N ARG A 491 50.53 0.91 28.10
CA ARG A 491 49.07 0.84 28.23
C ARG A 491 48.55 0.13 27.00
N LYS A 492 48.32 -1.18 27.12
CA LYS A 492 47.41 -1.89 26.21
C LYS A 492 46.02 -1.33 26.46
N ILE A 493 45.67 -0.26 25.75
CA ILE A 493 44.28 0.09 25.52
C ILE A 493 43.81 -0.93 24.48
N PHE A 494 43.23 -2.03 24.95
CA PHE A 494 42.32 -2.77 24.09
C PHE A 494 41.24 -1.76 23.69
N PRO A 495 40.98 -1.49 22.40
CA PRO A 495 39.75 -0.81 22.05
C PRO A 495 38.65 -1.69 22.60
N LYS A 496 37.85 -1.16 23.54
CA LYS A 496 36.58 -1.76 23.92
C LYS A 496 35.88 -2.08 22.61
N GLN A 497 35.57 -3.34 22.34
CA GLN A 497 34.59 -3.67 21.31
C GLN A 497 33.36 -2.84 21.66
N GLN A 498 33.09 -1.80 20.89
CA GLN A 498 31.96 -0.93 21.12
C GLN A 498 30.73 -1.82 20.86
N GLU A 499 29.99 -2.12 21.94
CA GLU A 499 28.77 -2.91 21.82
C GLU A 499 27.83 -2.23 20.83
N LEU A 500 27.32 -3.01 19.90
CA LEU A 500 26.54 -2.50 18.78
C LEU A 500 25.13 -2.22 19.30
N THR A 501 24.88 -0.99 19.70
CA THR A 501 23.57 -0.54 20.19
C THR A 501 22.88 0.42 19.23
N SER A 502 21.59 0.66 19.43
CA SER A 502 20.84 1.65 18.66
C SER A 502 19.66 2.19 19.45
N TYR A 503 19.39 3.48 19.31
CA TYR A 503 18.16 4.10 19.81
C TYR A 503 17.09 4.10 18.72
N ALA A 504 15.82 4.20 19.11
CA ALA A 504 14.70 4.53 18.23
C ALA A 504 13.78 5.53 18.94
N VAL A 505 13.31 6.55 18.21
CA VAL A 505 12.37 7.57 18.69
C VAL A 505 11.04 7.39 17.97
N ILE A 506 9.97 7.07 18.69
CA ILE A 506 8.65 6.79 18.10
C ILE A 506 7.61 7.73 18.71
N PHE A 507 6.95 8.52 17.87
CA PHE A 507 5.83 9.36 18.24
C PHE A 507 4.50 8.64 17.97
N ASP A 508 3.63 8.62 18.98
CA ASP A 508 2.24 8.20 18.85
C ASP A 508 1.34 9.43 18.79
N ALA A 509 0.79 9.73 17.61
CA ALA A 509 -0.17 10.81 17.42
C ALA A 509 -1.62 10.29 17.55
N GLY A 510 -2.08 10.21 18.80
CA GLY A 510 -3.44 9.87 19.18
C GLY A 510 -4.47 10.98 18.94
N SER A 511 -5.75 10.62 18.95
CA SER A 511 -6.88 11.58 18.84
C SER A 511 -6.98 12.57 20.00
N THR A 512 -6.49 12.20 21.19
CA THR A 512 -6.62 13.00 22.42
C THR A 512 -5.30 13.61 22.90
N GLY A 513 -4.18 13.23 22.29
CA GLY A 513 -2.84 13.69 22.66
C GLY A 513 -1.77 13.03 21.81
N SER A 514 -0.56 13.58 21.85
CA SER A 514 0.61 12.98 21.21
C SER A 514 1.62 12.55 22.26
N ARG A 515 2.29 11.42 22.04
CA ARG A 515 3.35 10.91 22.92
C ARG A 515 4.64 10.70 22.16
N VAL A 516 5.75 10.68 22.88
CA VAL A 516 7.05 10.25 22.36
C VAL A 516 7.58 9.12 23.22
N HIS A 517 8.19 8.14 22.55
CA HIS A 517 8.88 7.02 23.15
C HIS A 517 10.30 7.00 22.65
N VAL A 518 11.27 6.85 23.55
CA VAL A 518 12.66 6.56 23.18
C VAL A 518 13.04 5.20 23.75
N PHE A 519 13.49 4.31 22.87
CA PHE A 519 13.96 2.98 23.21
C PHE A 519 15.45 2.85 22.91
N HIS A 520 16.18 2.06 23.71
CA HIS A 520 17.57 1.72 23.47
C HIS A 520 17.71 0.20 23.35
N PHE A 521 18.38 -0.29 22.31
CA PHE A 521 18.52 -1.73 22.04
C PHE A 521 19.98 -2.17 21.97
N ASP A 522 20.25 -3.37 22.47
CA ASP A 522 21.50 -4.10 22.23
C ASP A 522 21.48 -4.84 20.89
N GLN A 523 22.61 -5.47 20.51
CA GLN A 523 22.73 -6.24 19.26
C GLN A 523 21.74 -7.42 19.09
N ASN A 524 21.12 -7.88 20.18
CA ASN A 524 20.14 -8.97 20.19
C ASN A 524 18.70 -8.45 20.13
N LEU A 525 18.51 -7.12 20.03
CA LEU A 525 17.25 -6.42 20.18
C LEU A 525 16.63 -6.60 21.57
N ASP A 526 17.46 -6.80 22.61
CA ASP A 526 17.02 -6.68 23.99
C ASP A 526 17.05 -5.19 24.40
N LEU A 527 16.02 -4.75 25.13
CA LEU A 527 15.94 -3.37 25.61
C LEU A 527 17.03 -3.10 26.66
N LEU A 528 17.62 -1.91 26.56
CA LEU A 528 18.63 -1.38 27.46
C LEU A 528 18.06 -0.22 28.26
N HIS A 529 18.57 -0.04 29.48
CA HIS A 529 18.19 1.05 30.36
C HIS A 529 18.63 2.42 29.82
N ILE A 530 17.72 3.39 29.91
CA ILE A 530 17.88 4.81 29.70
C ILE A 530 17.78 5.48 31.09
N GLY A 531 18.94 5.72 31.72
CA GLY A 531 18.96 6.17 33.11
C GLY A 531 18.51 5.06 34.06
N ASN A 532 17.38 5.26 34.76
CA ASN A 532 16.78 4.26 35.65
C ASN A 532 15.55 3.57 35.04
N GLU A 533 15.13 3.98 33.84
CA GLU A 533 13.98 3.46 33.13
C GLU A 533 14.44 2.67 31.90
N ILE A 534 13.56 1.89 31.28
CA ILE A 534 13.89 1.13 30.05
C ILE A 534 13.28 1.74 28.77
N GLU A 535 12.37 2.69 28.94
CA GLU A 535 11.87 3.58 27.91
C GLU A 535 11.83 5.00 28.48
N PHE A 536 12.09 6.00 27.63
CA PHE A 536 11.66 7.35 27.94
C PHE A 536 10.28 7.56 27.34
N TYR A 537 9.35 8.11 28.12
CA TYR A 537 7.98 8.42 27.72
C TYR A 537 7.61 9.83 28.15
N ASP A 538 7.00 10.59 27.24
CA ASP A 538 6.35 11.86 27.57
C ASP A 538 5.14 12.14 26.65
N LYS A 539 4.24 13.02 27.07
CA LYS A 539 2.95 13.29 26.40
C LYS A 539 2.55 14.76 26.43
N VAL A 540 1.95 15.21 25.31
CA VAL A 540 1.25 16.49 25.20
C VAL A 540 -0.24 16.32 24.85
N THR A 541 -1.04 17.34 25.15
CA THR A 541 -2.46 17.43 24.77
C THR A 541 -2.78 18.87 24.32
N PRO A 542 -3.72 19.08 23.38
CA PRO A 542 -4.52 18.08 22.66
C PRO A 542 -3.72 17.32 21.57
N GLY A 543 -4.34 16.32 20.94
CA GLY A 543 -3.74 15.57 19.82
C GLY A 543 -3.75 16.35 18.50
N LEU A 544 -3.07 15.82 17.47
CA LEU A 544 -2.89 16.51 16.19
C LEU A 544 -4.20 16.89 15.50
N SER A 545 -5.26 16.07 15.64
CA SER A 545 -6.57 16.33 15.04
C SER A 545 -7.26 17.60 15.57
N ALA A 546 -6.90 18.07 16.77
CA ALA A 546 -7.43 19.34 17.31
C ALA A 546 -6.93 20.57 16.53
N TYR A 547 -5.92 20.38 15.69
CA TYR A 547 -5.31 21.42 14.86
C TYR A 547 -5.61 21.19 13.37
N ALA A 548 -6.72 20.52 13.02
CA ALA A 548 -7.13 20.23 11.64
C ALA A 548 -7.06 21.46 10.71
N ASP A 549 -7.40 22.64 11.23
CA ASP A 549 -7.39 23.90 10.49
C ASP A 549 -6.02 24.61 10.48
N ASN A 550 -5.04 24.15 11.27
CA ASN A 550 -3.73 24.78 11.39
C ASN A 550 -2.58 23.73 11.51
N PRO A 551 -2.16 23.15 10.37
CA PRO A 551 -1.13 22.11 10.32
C PRO A 551 0.21 22.49 10.98
N GLU A 552 0.63 23.74 10.85
CA GLU A 552 1.88 24.22 11.45
C GLU A 552 1.82 24.21 12.97
N ASN A 553 0.67 24.55 13.56
CA ASN A 553 0.47 24.44 15.00
C ASN A 553 0.38 22.98 15.47
N ALA A 554 -0.18 22.09 14.64
CA ALA A 554 -0.16 20.65 14.89
C ALA A 554 1.28 20.12 14.99
N ALA A 555 2.15 20.51 14.05
CA ALA A 555 3.56 20.13 14.12
C ALA A 555 4.24 20.77 15.34
N LYS A 556 4.06 22.08 15.56
CA LYS A 556 4.65 22.78 16.71
C LYS A 556 4.25 22.18 18.06
N SER A 557 3.09 21.56 18.20
CA SER A 557 2.73 20.91 19.47
C SER A 557 3.65 19.74 19.82
N LEU A 558 4.36 19.16 18.86
CA LEU A 558 5.33 18.07 19.07
C LEU A 558 6.73 18.55 19.47
N VAL A 559 7.01 19.85 19.38
CA VAL A 559 8.32 20.42 19.69
C VAL A 559 8.82 20.06 21.09
N PRO A 560 8.03 20.20 22.17
CA PRO A 560 8.50 19.86 23.51
C PRO A 560 8.92 18.39 23.62
N LEU A 561 8.12 17.49 23.04
CA LEU A 561 8.42 16.05 23.04
C LEU A 561 9.68 15.71 22.23
N LEU A 562 9.91 16.41 21.13
CA LEU A 562 11.12 16.24 20.33
C LEU A 562 12.37 16.72 21.06
N GLU A 563 12.28 17.85 21.78
CA GLU A 563 13.37 18.36 22.63
C GLU A 563 13.75 17.36 23.72
N GLU A 564 12.76 16.74 24.35
CA GLU A 564 13.01 15.71 25.36
C GLU A 564 13.62 14.44 24.75
N ALA A 565 13.14 13.98 23.59
CA ALA A 565 13.76 12.84 22.91
C ALA A 565 15.21 13.13 22.51
N GLU A 566 15.51 14.35 22.07
CA GLU A 566 16.87 14.82 21.80
C GLU A 566 17.72 14.86 23.08
N SER A 567 17.15 15.27 24.22
CA SER A 567 17.86 15.30 25.51
C SER A 567 18.29 13.90 25.99
N VAL A 568 17.51 12.87 25.62
CA VAL A 568 17.71 11.47 26.01
C VAL A 568 18.77 10.77 25.15
N VAL A 569 18.76 10.98 23.83
CA VAL A 569 19.65 10.26 22.91
C VAL A 569 21.03 10.94 22.87
N PRO A 570 22.16 10.21 22.96
CA PRO A 570 23.48 10.80 22.75
C PRO A 570 23.62 11.45 21.36
N GLN A 571 24.15 12.68 21.32
CA GLN A 571 24.19 13.48 20.09
C GLN A 571 24.93 12.79 18.93
N GLU A 572 25.96 12.00 19.23
CA GLU A 572 26.70 11.21 18.25
C GLU A 572 25.88 10.09 17.60
N LEU A 573 24.76 9.68 18.22
CA LEU A 573 23.87 8.64 17.72
C LEU A 573 22.68 9.19 16.95
N TYR A 574 22.43 10.52 16.98
CA TYR A 574 21.32 11.15 16.25
C TYR A 574 21.23 10.71 14.78
N PRO A 575 22.31 10.77 13.96
CA PRO A 575 22.21 10.46 12.53
C PRO A 575 21.85 9.00 12.23
N THR A 576 21.97 8.11 13.22
CA THR A 576 21.68 6.67 13.11
C THR A 576 20.46 6.22 13.91
N THR A 577 19.81 7.15 14.61
CA THR A 577 18.62 6.89 15.43
C THR A 577 17.39 7.16 14.58
N PRO A 578 16.64 6.14 14.14
CA PRO A 578 15.39 6.35 13.42
C PRO A 578 14.40 7.11 14.30
N VAL A 579 13.80 8.15 13.72
CA VAL A 579 12.63 8.82 14.28
C VAL A 579 11.41 8.49 13.42
N LYS A 580 10.31 8.08 14.04
CA LYS A 580 9.03 7.80 13.37
C LYS A 580 7.88 8.47 14.12
N LEU A 581 6.81 8.83 13.41
CA LEU A 581 5.52 9.23 13.92
C LEU A 581 4.42 8.43 13.24
N GLY A 582 3.61 7.73 14.04
CA GLY A 582 2.39 7.07 13.60
C GLY A 582 1.16 7.87 14.03
N ALA A 583 0.37 8.34 13.08
CA ALA A 583 -0.94 8.94 13.35
C ALA A 583 -2.04 7.86 13.33
N THR A 584 -2.88 7.85 14.36
CA THR A 584 -3.92 6.82 14.56
C THR A 584 -5.25 7.22 13.90
N ALA A 585 -6.31 6.43 14.15
CA ALA A 585 -7.65 6.62 13.59
C ALA A 585 -8.21 8.06 13.69
N GLY A 586 -7.83 8.83 14.71
CA GLY A 586 -8.27 10.22 14.85
C GLY A 586 -7.89 11.12 13.68
N LEU A 587 -6.72 10.91 13.06
CA LEU A 587 -6.29 11.66 11.88
C LEU A 587 -6.87 11.07 10.59
N ARG A 588 -7.25 9.78 10.58
CA ARG A 588 -7.93 9.12 9.44
C ARG A 588 -9.35 9.67 9.20
N LEU A 589 -9.97 10.18 10.26
CA LEU A 589 -11.34 10.68 10.26
C LEU A 589 -11.47 12.17 9.92
N LEU A 590 -10.35 12.86 9.61
CA LEU A 590 -10.39 14.25 9.19
C LEU A 590 -10.85 14.38 7.74
N ASP A 591 -11.70 15.37 7.48
CA ASP A 591 -12.21 15.65 6.14
C ASP A 591 -11.15 16.23 5.19
N GLY A 592 -11.28 15.94 3.90
CA GLY A 592 -10.46 16.52 2.84
C GLY A 592 -8.99 16.12 2.93
N ASP A 593 -8.10 17.12 2.84
CA ASP A 593 -6.65 16.95 2.84
C ASP A 593 -5.98 17.32 4.19
N ALA A 594 -6.76 17.59 5.23
CA ALA A 594 -6.26 18.11 6.51
C ALA A 594 -5.24 17.16 7.18
N SER A 595 -5.51 15.85 7.10
CA SER A 595 -4.62 14.82 7.64
C SER A 595 -3.24 14.86 6.97
N GLU A 596 -3.18 14.90 5.64
CA GLU A 596 -1.92 14.95 4.89
C GLU A 596 -1.18 16.29 5.10
N ARG A 597 -1.91 17.41 5.18
CA ARG A 597 -1.29 18.70 5.52
C ARG A 597 -0.62 18.68 6.89
N ILE A 598 -1.26 18.07 7.90
CA ILE A 598 -0.67 17.89 9.24
C ILE A 598 0.58 17.00 9.18
N LEU A 599 0.49 15.83 8.53
CA LEU A 599 1.62 14.91 8.42
C LEU A 599 2.80 15.55 7.69
N GLN A 600 2.54 16.34 6.65
CA GLN A 600 3.57 17.08 5.96
C GLN A 600 4.23 18.13 6.85
N ALA A 601 3.45 18.90 7.62
CA ALA A 601 4.00 19.86 8.57
C ALA A 601 4.88 19.18 9.64
N VAL A 602 4.54 17.96 10.06
CA VAL A 602 5.36 17.14 10.96
C VAL A 602 6.64 16.66 10.28
N ARG A 603 6.58 16.20 9.01
CA ARG A 603 7.78 15.83 8.23
C ARG A 603 8.74 17.01 8.12
N ASP A 604 8.21 18.19 7.83
CA ASP A 604 8.97 19.43 7.73
C ASP A 604 9.60 19.80 9.08
N LEU A 605 8.86 19.67 10.18
CA LEU A 605 9.41 19.87 11.52
C LEU A 605 10.58 18.93 11.81
N LEU A 606 10.40 17.62 11.64
CA LEU A 606 11.44 16.64 11.95
C LEU A 606 12.68 16.86 11.08
N LYS A 607 12.51 17.13 9.79
CA LYS A 607 13.59 17.36 8.83
C LYS A 607 14.36 18.66 9.09
N ASN A 608 13.67 19.72 9.50
CA ASN A 608 14.28 21.04 9.66
C ASN A 608 14.87 21.28 11.06
N ARG A 609 14.30 20.65 12.08
CA ARG A 609 14.63 20.92 13.49
C ARG A 609 15.46 19.83 14.15
N SER A 610 15.32 18.58 13.71
CA SER A 610 16.06 17.45 14.29
C SER A 610 17.18 16.95 13.40
N THR A 611 18.20 16.37 14.01
CA THR A 611 19.27 15.62 13.32
C THR A 611 19.12 14.11 13.45
N PHE A 612 17.97 13.63 13.96
CA PHE A 612 17.62 12.22 13.92
C PHE A 612 17.52 11.69 12.48
N SER A 613 17.61 10.37 12.33
CA SER A 613 17.46 9.70 11.03
C SER A 613 15.98 9.67 10.62
N VAL A 614 15.54 10.71 9.91
CA VAL A 614 14.18 10.80 9.35
C VAL A 614 14.13 10.00 8.05
N GLN A 615 13.56 8.81 8.11
CA GLN A 615 13.32 7.97 6.93
C GLN A 615 12.11 8.50 6.12
N PRO A 616 12.00 8.15 4.82
CA PRO A 616 10.84 8.47 3.97
C PRO A 616 9.48 8.15 4.60
N ASP A 617 9.39 6.97 5.22
CA ASP A 617 8.22 6.43 5.90
C ASP A 617 8.16 6.85 7.37
N ALA A 618 8.97 7.82 7.80
CA ALA A 618 9.06 8.24 9.20
C ALA A 618 7.72 8.74 9.71
N VAL A 619 6.99 9.53 8.91
CA VAL A 619 5.71 10.11 9.32
C VAL A 619 4.62 9.57 8.44
N ALA A 620 3.71 8.80 9.02
CA ALA A 620 2.61 8.17 8.31
C ALA A 620 1.37 8.06 9.18
N ILE A 621 0.22 7.92 8.53
CA ILE A 621 -0.94 7.29 9.16
C ILE A 621 -0.58 5.83 9.36
N ILE A 622 -0.56 5.38 10.61
CA ILE A 622 -0.50 3.95 10.87
C ILE A 622 -1.88 3.42 10.49
N ASP A 623 -1.99 2.39 9.65
CA ASP A 623 -3.28 1.77 9.35
C ASP A 623 -3.76 0.92 10.55
N GLY A 624 -5.04 0.53 10.54
CA GLY A 624 -5.63 -0.10 11.71
C GLY A 624 -5.04 -1.48 12.02
N THR A 625 -4.70 -2.24 10.98
CA THR A 625 -4.08 -3.56 11.14
C THR A 625 -2.59 -3.49 11.45
N GLN A 626 -1.88 -2.45 11.03
CA GLN A 626 -0.52 -2.10 11.46
C GLN A 626 -0.50 -1.88 12.97
N GLU A 627 -1.34 -0.98 13.48
CA GLU A 627 -1.48 -0.69 14.92
C GLU A 627 -1.66 -1.97 15.74
N GLY A 628 -2.66 -2.80 15.36
CA GLY A 628 -2.91 -4.08 16.03
C GLY A 628 -1.74 -5.07 15.91
N SER A 629 -1.07 -5.12 14.76
CA SER A 629 0.07 -6.02 14.55
C SER A 629 1.30 -5.61 15.36
N TYR A 630 1.60 -4.31 15.46
CA TYR A 630 2.70 -3.80 16.26
C TYR A 630 2.44 -3.96 17.74
N LEU A 631 1.20 -3.72 18.22
CA LEU A 631 0.84 -4.02 19.60
C LEU A 631 1.02 -5.52 19.91
N TRP A 632 0.61 -6.40 18.99
CA TRP A 632 0.80 -7.84 19.16
C TRP A 632 2.29 -8.20 19.30
N VAL A 633 3.16 -7.55 18.51
CA VAL A 633 4.62 -7.69 18.62
C VAL A 633 5.10 -7.18 19.97
N THR A 634 4.70 -5.98 20.40
CA THR A 634 5.04 -5.39 21.71
C THR A 634 4.76 -6.38 22.84
N ILE A 635 3.51 -6.82 22.99
CA ILE A 635 3.13 -7.67 24.12
C ILE A 635 3.84 -9.03 24.06
N ASN A 636 3.95 -9.64 22.89
CA ASN A 636 4.65 -10.92 22.78
C ASN A 636 6.18 -10.80 22.87
N TYR A 637 6.75 -9.63 22.59
CA TYR A 637 8.16 -9.32 22.84
C TYR A 637 8.40 -9.22 24.35
N LEU A 638 7.62 -8.40 25.06
CA LEU A 638 7.77 -8.15 26.49
C LEU A 638 7.55 -9.43 27.31
N LEU A 639 6.60 -10.27 26.91
CA LEU A 639 6.36 -11.58 27.53
C LEU A 639 7.35 -12.68 27.09
N GLY A 640 8.32 -12.37 26.23
CA GLY A 640 9.31 -13.31 25.72
C GLY A 640 8.70 -14.47 24.93
N ASN A 641 7.60 -14.23 24.22
CA ASN A 641 6.84 -15.23 23.45
C ASN A 641 7.25 -15.32 21.97
N LEU A 642 7.95 -14.32 21.44
CA LEU A 642 8.45 -14.34 20.07
C LEU A 642 9.42 -15.51 19.84
N GLY A 643 9.29 -16.18 18.69
CA GLY A 643 10.00 -17.42 18.35
C GLY A 643 9.31 -18.72 18.82
N LYS A 644 8.33 -18.65 19.75
CA LYS A 644 7.55 -19.82 20.20
C LYS A 644 6.49 -20.24 19.16
N LYS A 645 5.77 -21.33 19.43
CA LYS A 645 4.59 -21.71 18.61
C LYS A 645 3.49 -20.66 18.77
N PHE A 646 2.67 -20.42 17.74
CA PHE A 646 1.52 -19.49 17.81
C PHE A 646 0.53 -19.82 18.93
N SER A 647 0.46 -21.08 19.39
CA SER A 647 -0.37 -21.47 20.54
C SER A 647 0.21 -21.07 21.90
N LYS A 648 1.38 -20.45 21.92
CA LYS A 648 2.08 -19.94 23.12
C LYS A 648 2.23 -18.42 23.09
N THR A 649 1.71 -17.76 22.06
CA THR A 649 1.58 -16.31 22.02
C THR A 649 0.27 -15.89 22.66
N VAL A 650 0.16 -14.63 23.03
CA VAL A 650 -1.10 -14.02 23.48
C VAL A 650 -1.72 -13.23 22.34
N GLY A 651 -3.04 -13.07 22.35
CA GLY A 651 -3.74 -12.12 21.50
C GLY A 651 -3.85 -10.76 22.19
N VAL A 652 -4.10 -9.72 21.41
CA VAL A 652 -4.25 -8.35 21.90
C VAL A 652 -5.53 -7.73 21.37
N VAL A 653 -6.14 -6.89 22.18
CA VAL A 653 -7.28 -6.06 21.81
C VAL A 653 -7.00 -4.64 22.27
N ASP A 654 -6.94 -3.70 21.33
CA ASP A 654 -6.67 -2.31 21.66
C ASP A 654 -7.94 -1.48 21.49
N LEU A 655 -8.45 -0.89 22.57
CA LEU A 655 -9.59 0.02 22.50
C LEU A 655 -9.10 1.46 22.51
N GLY A 656 -8.69 1.92 21.33
CA GLY A 656 -8.36 3.31 21.05
C GLY A 656 -9.61 4.21 21.05
N GLY A 657 -9.42 5.47 20.67
CA GLY A 657 -10.53 6.43 20.67
C GLY A 657 -11.39 6.43 19.40
N GLY A 658 -10.77 6.23 18.24
CA GLY A 658 -11.46 6.17 16.94
C GLY A 658 -11.82 4.76 16.46
N SER A 659 -11.06 3.76 16.89
CA SER A 659 -11.20 2.37 16.46
C SER A 659 -10.85 1.39 17.59
N VAL A 660 -11.24 0.12 17.40
CA VAL A 660 -10.74 -1.01 18.18
C VAL A 660 -10.02 -1.98 17.27
N GLN A 661 -8.88 -2.50 17.71
CA GLN A 661 -8.09 -3.49 16.98
C GLN A 661 -8.16 -4.85 17.68
N MET A 662 -8.18 -5.93 16.90
CA MET A 662 -7.98 -7.30 17.39
C MET A 662 -6.84 -7.93 16.60
N ALA A 663 -5.84 -8.47 17.30
CA ALA A 663 -4.74 -9.19 16.66
C ALA A 663 -4.33 -10.43 17.45
N TYR A 664 -4.24 -11.58 16.77
CA TYR A 664 -3.75 -12.81 17.37
C TYR A 664 -3.25 -13.81 16.33
N ALA A 665 -2.26 -14.63 16.71
CA ALA A 665 -1.65 -15.56 15.76
C ALA A 665 -2.55 -16.77 15.51
N VAL A 666 -2.65 -17.18 14.24
CA VAL A 666 -3.50 -18.29 13.80
C VAL A 666 -2.68 -19.43 13.22
N SER A 667 -3.32 -20.58 13.03
CA SER A 667 -2.69 -21.69 12.32
C SER A 667 -2.59 -21.39 10.83
N LYS A 668 -1.59 -21.97 10.16
CA LYS A 668 -1.44 -21.92 8.69
C LYS A 668 -2.71 -22.34 7.94
N ASN A 669 -3.46 -23.30 8.49
CA ASN A 669 -4.71 -23.74 7.89
C ASN A 669 -5.80 -22.67 7.98
N THR A 670 -5.87 -21.95 9.10
CA THR A 670 -6.80 -20.82 9.28
C THR A 670 -6.44 -19.70 8.32
N ALA A 671 -5.16 -19.33 8.25
CA ALA A 671 -4.65 -18.31 7.33
C ALA A 671 -4.91 -18.66 5.85
N LYS A 672 -4.71 -19.93 5.46
CA LYS A 672 -4.99 -20.40 4.10
C LYS A 672 -6.47 -20.33 3.73
N ASN A 673 -7.35 -20.51 4.72
CA ASN A 673 -8.80 -20.48 4.55
C ASN A 673 -9.40 -19.12 4.92
N ALA A 674 -8.58 -18.10 5.16
CA ALA A 674 -9.03 -16.76 5.44
C ALA A 674 -9.80 -16.21 4.22
N PRO A 675 -10.93 -15.51 4.44
CA PRO A 675 -11.60 -14.77 3.38
C PRO A 675 -10.61 -13.85 2.68
N GLN A 676 -10.73 -13.77 1.35
CA GLN A 676 -9.94 -12.80 0.61
C GLN A 676 -10.57 -11.42 0.84
N PRO A 677 -9.78 -10.42 1.24
CA PRO A 677 -10.29 -9.07 1.41
C PRO A 677 -10.80 -8.54 0.06
N GLN A 678 -11.78 -7.63 0.11
CA GLN A 678 -12.12 -6.84 -1.07
C GLN A 678 -10.99 -5.86 -1.40
N PRO A 679 -10.88 -5.31 -2.63
CA PRO A 679 -9.77 -4.44 -3.03
C PRO A 679 -9.56 -3.20 -2.15
N GLU A 680 -10.60 -2.73 -1.47
CA GLU A 680 -10.57 -1.56 -0.57
C GLU A 680 -10.48 -1.94 0.92
N GLU A 681 -10.51 -3.24 1.26
CA GLU A 681 -10.48 -3.73 2.64
C GLU A 681 -9.09 -4.23 3.02
N GLU A 682 -8.66 -3.94 4.25
CA GLU A 682 -7.39 -4.44 4.77
C GLU A 682 -7.40 -5.98 4.89
N PRO A 683 -6.31 -6.67 4.52
CA PRO A 683 -6.24 -8.12 4.62
C PRO A 683 -6.36 -8.60 6.06
N TYR A 684 -7.23 -9.60 6.29
CA TYR A 684 -7.38 -10.22 7.61
C TYR A 684 -6.15 -10.94 8.14
N ILE A 685 -5.20 -11.30 7.27
CA ILE A 685 -3.99 -12.05 7.65
C ILE A 685 -2.75 -11.26 7.27
N LYS A 686 -1.96 -10.91 8.28
CA LYS A 686 -0.60 -10.37 8.12
C LYS A 686 0.42 -11.46 8.36
N LYS A 687 1.39 -11.61 7.48
CA LYS A 687 2.48 -12.59 7.64
C LYS A 687 3.72 -11.87 8.14
N LEU A 688 4.32 -12.41 9.19
CA LEU A 688 5.50 -11.84 9.84
C LEU A 688 6.52 -12.93 10.16
N VAL A 689 7.79 -12.57 10.07
CA VAL A 689 8.90 -13.36 10.62
C VAL A 689 9.43 -12.65 11.85
N LEU A 690 9.41 -13.33 13.00
CA LEU A 690 9.94 -12.82 14.26
C LEU A 690 10.88 -13.84 14.88
N LYS A 691 12.14 -13.45 15.17
CA LYS A 691 13.20 -14.36 15.63
C LYS A 691 13.34 -15.61 14.74
N GLY A 692 13.27 -15.42 13.43
CA GLY A 692 13.33 -16.49 12.42
C GLY A 692 12.07 -17.38 12.34
N LYS A 693 11.03 -17.10 13.13
CA LYS A 693 9.77 -17.85 13.13
C LYS A 693 8.70 -17.13 12.33
N LYS A 694 8.10 -17.83 11.36
CA LYS A 694 6.93 -17.34 10.62
C LYS A 694 5.66 -17.44 11.49
N TYR A 695 4.92 -16.34 11.54
CA TYR A 695 3.58 -16.22 12.10
C TYR A 695 2.61 -15.77 11.02
N ASP A 696 1.43 -16.38 11.01
CA ASP A 696 0.26 -15.86 10.31
C ASP A 696 -0.61 -15.19 11.39
N LEU A 697 -0.80 -13.89 11.30
CA LEU A 697 -1.47 -13.08 12.31
C LEU A 697 -2.83 -12.64 11.78
N TYR A 698 -3.90 -13.07 12.44
CA TYR A 698 -5.20 -12.44 12.22
C TYR A 698 -5.14 -11.02 12.78
N VAL A 699 -5.55 -10.05 11.97
CA VAL A 699 -5.58 -8.63 12.33
C VAL A 699 -6.84 -8.01 11.74
N HIS A 700 -7.53 -7.19 12.52
CA HIS A 700 -8.59 -6.34 12.00
C HIS A 700 -8.74 -5.09 12.86
N SER A 701 -9.14 -3.98 12.23
CA SER A 701 -9.46 -2.72 12.89
C SER A 701 -10.88 -2.30 12.57
N TYR A 702 -11.66 -2.07 13.62
CA TYR A 702 -13.06 -1.68 13.53
C TYR A 702 -13.13 -0.16 13.71
N LEU A 703 -13.06 0.57 12.60
CA LEU A 703 -13.21 2.03 12.59
C LEU A 703 -14.63 2.42 13.06
N HIS A 704 -14.74 3.53 13.78
CA HIS A 704 -15.95 4.00 14.47
C HIS A 704 -16.33 3.21 15.74
N TYR A 705 -15.55 2.20 16.11
CA TYR A 705 -15.74 1.39 17.32
C TYR A 705 -14.59 1.59 18.31
N GLY A 706 -13.96 2.77 18.33
CA GLY A 706 -13.17 3.20 19.48
C GLY A 706 -14.08 3.71 20.61
N ARG A 707 -13.54 3.96 21.80
CA ARG A 707 -14.36 4.43 22.95
C ARG A 707 -15.14 5.70 22.61
N GLU A 708 -14.46 6.75 22.16
CA GLU A 708 -15.11 8.03 21.80
C GLU A 708 -16.02 7.87 20.58
N ALA A 709 -15.55 7.22 19.52
CA ALA A 709 -16.33 7.02 18.30
C ALA A 709 -17.63 6.23 18.55
N PHE A 710 -17.57 5.20 19.39
CA PHE A 710 -18.75 4.38 19.67
C PHE A 710 -19.80 5.13 20.48
N ARG A 711 -19.42 6.13 21.28
CA ARG A 711 -20.43 7.00 21.93
C ARG A 711 -21.27 7.71 20.88
N ALA A 712 -20.66 8.21 19.80
CA ALA A 712 -21.40 8.79 18.68
C ALA A 712 -22.32 7.74 18.02
N GLU A 713 -21.83 6.53 17.73
CA GLU A 713 -22.65 5.45 17.15
C GLU A 713 -23.84 5.05 18.04
N ALA A 714 -23.64 4.97 19.36
CA ALA A 714 -24.72 4.67 20.31
C ALA A 714 -25.76 5.81 20.40
N LEU A 715 -25.32 7.07 20.30
CA LEU A 715 -26.22 8.23 20.30
C LEU A 715 -27.01 8.37 18.98
N LYS A 716 -26.41 8.00 17.84
CA LYS A 716 -27.08 7.93 16.53
C LYS A 716 -28.28 6.99 16.52
N VAL A 717 -28.22 5.88 17.25
CA VAL A 717 -29.34 4.91 17.34
C VAL A 717 -30.62 5.57 17.87
N THR A 718 -30.50 6.56 18.74
CA THR A 718 -31.65 7.30 19.31
C THR A 718 -32.01 8.58 18.55
N ASP A 719 -31.19 8.98 17.56
CA ASP A 719 -31.42 10.10 16.64
C ASP A 719 -32.05 11.35 17.30
N GLY A 720 -31.32 11.94 18.26
CA GLY A 720 -31.74 13.15 18.96
C GLY A 720 -32.81 12.96 20.04
N SER A 721 -33.30 11.73 20.25
CA SER A 721 -34.16 11.35 21.38
C SER A 721 -33.37 11.04 22.65
N ALA A 722 -34.08 10.89 23.77
CA ALA A 722 -33.47 10.52 25.04
C ALA A 722 -32.78 9.14 24.95
N ASN A 723 -31.57 9.02 25.49
CA ASN A 723 -30.77 7.80 25.38
C ASN A 723 -30.59 7.14 26.77
N PRO A 724 -31.11 5.92 27.00
CA PRO A 724 -31.03 5.22 28.28
C PRO A 724 -29.61 4.77 28.66
N CYS A 725 -28.60 5.03 27.84
CA CYS A 725 -27.20 4.87 28.21
C CYS A 725 -26.60 6.10 28.93
N ILE A 726 -27.29 7.25 28.92
CA ILE A 726 -26.81 8.49 29.55
C ILE A 726 -27.41 8.60 30.95
N LEU A 727 -26.59 9.01 31.92
CA LEU A 727 -27.01 9.12 33.32
C LEU A 727 -28.08 10.20 33.52
N SER A 728 -29.03 9.93 34.41
CA SER A 728 -30.07 10.90 34.79
C SER A 728 -29.45 12.14 35.44
N GLY A 729 -29.98 13.32 35.11
CA GLY A 729 -29.45 14.60 35.59
C GLY A 729 -28.37 15.22 34.71
N PHE A 730 -27.89 14.51 33.68
CA PHE A 730 -27.06 15.10 32.62
C PHE A 730 -27.91 15.53 31.42
N TYR A 731 -27.67 16.75 30.95
CA TYR A 731 -28.23 17.28 29.70
C TYR A 731 -27.13 18.05 28.98
N GLY A 732 -26.69 17.54 27.84
CA GLY A 732 -25.62 18.18 27.08
C GLY A 732 -25.53 17.67 25.65
N THR A 733 -24.41 18.01 25.04
CA THR A 733 -24.04 17.60 23.69
C THR A 733 -22.72 16.86 23.75
N TYR A 734 -22.65 15.72 23.05
CA TYR A 734 -21.41 15.04 22.77
C TYR A 734 -20.93 15.45 21.38
N THR A 735 -19.76 16.05 21.28
CA THR A 735 -19.18 16.43 19.98
C THR A 735 -18.11 15.40 19.60
N TYR A 736 -18.24 14.83 18.40
CA TYR A 736 -17.24 13.90 17.86
C TYR A 736 -17.06 14.15 16.36
N SER A 737 -15.80 14.30 15.93
CA SER A 737 -15.44 14.55 14.52
C SER A 737 -16.18 15.73 13.88
N GLY A 738 -16.44 16.80 14.64
CA GLY A 738 -17.15 17.99 14.17
C GLY A 738 -18.68 17.87 14.14
N GLU A 739 -19.24 16.71 14.53
CA GLU A 739 -20.69 16.51 14.65
C GLU A 739 -21.16 16.54 16.11
N ASP A 740 -22.32 17.13 16.33
CA ASP A 740 -22.95 17.30 17.65
C ASP A 740 -24.10 16.30 17.85
N TYR A 741 -23.99 15.49 18.92
CA TYR A 741 -24.98 14.50 19.31
C TYR A 741 -25.64 14.89 20.63
N LYS A 742 -26.97 14.97 20.67
CA LYS A 742 -27.69 15.21 21.93
C LYS A 742 -27.47 14.05 22.90
N ALA A 743 -27.03 14.36 24.12
CA ALA A 743 -26.76 13.39 25.16
C ALA A 743 -27.54 13.72 26.43
N PHE A 744 -28.67 13.04 26.62
CA PHE A 744 -29.52 13.18 27.81
C PHE A 744 -30.33 11.91 28.07
N ALA A 745 -30.66 11.67 29.34
CA ALA A 745 -31.38 10.48 29.79
C ALA A 745 -32.91 10.60 29.58
N PRO A 746 -33.64 9.48 29.46
CA PRO A 746 -35.09 9.44 29.61
C PRO A 746 -35.52 9.88 31.02
N ILE A 747 -36.82 10.19 31.21
CA ILE A 747 -37.37 10.55 32.53
C ILE A 747 -37.17 9.42 33.56
N SER A 748 -37.20 8.17 33.12
CA SER A 748 -36.90 6.99 33.95
C SER A 748 -35.42 6.85 34.33
N GLY A 749 -34.55 7.68 33.77
CA GLY A 749 -33.09 7.62 33.90
C GLY A 749 -32.43 6.58 33.00
N SER A 750 -31.13 6.36 33.20
CA SER A 750 -30.37 5.31 32.53
C SER A 750 -30.87 3.92 32.91
N ASN A 751 -30.70 2.95 32.01
CA ASN A 751 -31.06 1.56 32.26
C ASN A 751 -30.12 0.61 31.52
N TYR A 752 -29.48 -0.31 32.23
CA TYR A 752 -28.52 -1.25 31.64
C TYR A 752 -29.12 -2.11 30.51
N HIS A 753 -30.35 -2.60 30.68
CA HIS A 753 -30.96 -3.50 29.69
C HIS A 753 -31.36 -2.76 28.41
N GLU A 754 -31.89 -1.55 28.54
CA GLU A 754 -32.21 -0.71 27.38
C GLU A 754 -30.95 -0.19 26.71
N CYS A 755 -29.97 0.26 27.50
CA CYS A 755 -28.68 0.66 26.98
C CYS A 755 -27.99 -0.48 26.22
N ARG A 756 -28.01 -1.70 26.75
CA ARG A 756 -27.43 -2.85 26.05
C ARG A 756 -28.09 -3.11 24.70
N LYS A 757 -29.40 -2.88 24.54
CA LYS A 757 -30.06 -3.01 23.23
C LYS A 757 -29.52 -1.99 22.23
N ILE A 758 -29.33 -0.74 22.66
CA ILE A 758 -28.73 0.32 21.84
C ILE A 758 -27.30 -0.05 21.45
N VAL A 759 -26.50 -0.50 22.42
CA VAL A 759 -25.13 -0.93 22.18
C VAL A 759 -25.06 -2.08 21.16
N LEU A 760 -25.92 -3.09 21.27
CA LEU A 760 -25.96 -4.21 20.32
C LEU A 760 -26.41 -3.78 18.92
N GLN A 761 -27.31 -2.79 18.83
CA GLN A 761 -27.71 -2.19 17.56
C GLN A 761 -26.55 -1.39 16.94
N GLY A 762 -25.87 -0.56 17.73
CA GLY A 762 -24.69 0.19 17.31
C GLY A 762 -23.54 -0.73 16.85
N LEU A 763 -23.30 -1.83 17.57
CA LEU A 763 -22.35 -2.87 17.18
C LEU A 763 -22.75 -3.64 15.92
N LYS A 764 -24.03 -3.62 15.52
CA LYS A 764 -24.53 -4.40 14.38
C LYS A 764 -24.24 -5.91 14.52
N VAL A 765 -24.42 -6.46 15.72
CA VAL A 765 -24.15 -7.89 16.02
C VAL A 765 -25.02 -8.86 15.21
N ASN A 766 -26.16 -8.39 14.70
CA ASN A 766 -27.09 -9.18 13.88
C ASN A 766 -26.90 -8.96 12.37
N GLN A 767 -25.86 -8.22 11.96
CA GLN A 767 -25.55 -8.03 10.54
C GLN A 767 -25.24 -9.37 9.86
N PHE A 768 -25.64 -9.52 8.60
CA PHE A 768 -25.41 -10.73 7.83
C PHE A 768 -23.91 -11.09 7.79
N CYS A 769 -23.59 -12.35 8.13
CA CYS A 769 -22.24 -12.88 8.08
C CYS A 769 -22.03 -13.68 6.79
N ALA A 770 -21.17 -13.18 5.90
CA ALA A 770 -20.80 -13.86 4.66
C ALA A 770 -19.75 -14.97 4.87
N HIS A 771 -19.30 -15.17 6.10
CA HIS A 771 -18.23 -16.09 6.47
C HIS A 771 -18.73 -17.19 7.41
N ARG A 772 -17.87 -18.16 7.74
CA ARG A 772 -18.25 -19.27 8.62
C ARG A 772 -18.71 -18.78 9.99
N ASN A 773 -17.95 -17.84 10.56
CA ASN A 773 -18.26 -17.12 11.80
C ASN A 773 -17.83 -15.67 11.59
N CYS A 774 -18.56 -14.75 12.22
CA CYS A 774 -18.22 -13.34 12.24
C CYS A 774 -18.22 -12.83 13.69
N SER A 775 -17.53 -11.73 13.91
CA SER A 775 -17.65 -10.93 15.13
C SER A 775 -18.93 -10.10 15.05
N PHE A 776 -18.82 -8.84 14.63
CA PHE A 776 -19.92 -7.92 14.41
C PHE A 776 -19.70 -7.15 13.11
N GLY A 777 -20.76 -6.52 12.57
CA GLY A 777 -20.66 -5.80 11.30
C GLY A 777 -20.39 -6.68 10.06
N GLY A 778 -20.60 -8.00 10.16
CA GLY A 778 -20.31 -8.97 9.09
C GLY A 778 -18.82 -9.33 8.94
N ILE A 779 -17.97 -8.87 9.86
CA ILE A 779 -16.51 -9.06 9.82
C ILE A 779 -16.11 -10.46 10.27
N TRP A 780 -15.20 -11.11 9.53
CA TRP A 780 -14.70 -12.44 9.88
C TRP A 780 -13.99 -12.46 11.24
N ASP A 781 -14.30 -13.44 12.10
CA ASP A 781 -13.75 -13.52 13.46
C ASP A 781 -12.33 -14.07 13.56
N GLY A 782 -11.69 -14.37 12.43
CA GLY A 782 -10.35 -14.97 12.37
C GLY A 782 -10.29 -16.46 12.73
N GLY A 783 -11.44 -17.13 12.87
CA GLY A 783 -11.54 -18.56 13.19
C GLY A 783 -11.18 -18.94 14.62
N LYS A 784 -10.86 -17.96 15.47
CA LYS A 784 -10.45 -18.10 16.88
C LYS A 784 -9.32 -19.14 17.07
N GLY A 785 -9.19 -19.67 18.27
CA GLY A 785 -8.26 -20.76 18.61
C GLY A 785 -7.16 -20.35 19.57
N SER A 786 -6.14 -21.21 19.70
CA SER A 786 -5.17 -21.13 20.80
C SER A 786 -4.39 -19.82 20.92
N GLY A 787 -4.22 -19.09 19.81
CA GLY A 787 -3.55 -17.78 19.83
C GLY A 787 -4.40 -16.68 20.48
N GLN A 788 -5.70 -16.91 20.67
CA GLN A 788 -6.66 -15.98 21.30
C GLN A 788 -7.05 -16.42 22.73
N ASN A 789 -6.53 -17.54 23.23
CA ASN A 789 -6.93 -18.07 24.54
C ASN A 789 -6.53 -17.14 25.71
N THR A 790 -5.38 -16.47 25.56
CA THR A 790 -4.91 -15.45 26.49
C THR A 790 -4.96 -14.12 25.77
N LEU A 791 -5.69 -13.15 26.32
CA LEU A 791 -5.91 -11.84 25.73
C LEU A 791 -5.41 -10.74 26.64
N PHE A 792 -4.77 -9.75 26.03
CA PHE A 792 -4.40 -8.47 26.63
C PHE A 792 -5.27 -7.36 26.05
N GLY A 793 -6.06 -6.70 26.90
CA GLY A 793 -6.84 -5.51 26.57
C GLY A 793 -6.07 -4.24 26.94
N THR A 794 -5.77 -3.37 25.99
CA THR A 794 -4.98 -2.14 26.23
C THR A 794 -5.84 -0.89 26.10
N SER A 795 -5.22 0.27 26.36
CA SER A 795 -5.87 1.58 26.24
C SER A 795 -7.16 1.67 27.08
N SER A 796 -8.32 1.95 26.46
CA SER A 796 -9.56 2.21 27.19
C SER A 796 -10.07 1.02 28.01
N PHE A 797 -9.68 -0.22 27.68
CA PHE A 797 -9.99 -1.38 28.53
C PHE A 797 -9.31 -1.28 29.90
N TYR A 798 -8.07 -0.80 29.93
CA TYR A 798 -7.36 -0.53 31.18
C TYR A 798 -7.87 0.76 31.83
N TYR A 799 -7.96 1.86 31.07
CA TYR A 799 -8.30 3.17 31.62
C TYR A 799 -9.65 3.15 32.34
N LEU A 800 -10.71 2.63 31.70
CA LEU A 800 -12.03 2.60 32.32
C LEU A 800 -12.04 1.75 33.60
N ALA A 801 -11.44 0.56 33.56
CA ALA A 801 -11.40 -0.34 34.72
C ALA A 801 -10.60 0.26 35.89
N SER A 802 -9.52 0.99 35.61
CA SER A 802 -8.74 1.72 36.61
C SER A 802 -9.49 2.94 37.15
N GLU A 803 -10.06 3.77 36.28
CA GLU A 803 -10.76 5.02 36.62
C GLU A 803 -12.04 4.76 37.45
N ILE A 804 -12.68 3.60 37.31
CA ILE A 804 -13.83 3.21 38.15
C ILE A 804 -13.44 2.40 39.39
N GLY A 805 -12.13 2.18 39.61
CA GLY A 805 -11.61 1.53 40.81
C GLY A 805 -11.79 0.01 40.86
N MET A 806 -11.84 -0.70 39.72
CA MET A 806 -11.86 -2.18 39.72
C MET A 806 -10.59 -2.79 40.31
N PHE A 807 -9.48 -2.07 40.24
CA PHE A 807 -8.22 -2.41 40.88
C PHE A 807 -7.53 -1.13 41.37
N GLY A 808 -6.54 -1.30 42.26
CA GLY A 808 -5.86 -0.17 42.89
C GLY A 808 -5.19 0.77 41.88
N PRO A 809 -5.11 2.08 42.17
CA PRO A 809 -4.41 3.04 41.33
C PRO A 809 -2.93 2.63 41.20
N ASN A 810 -2.33 2.93 40.05
CA ASN A 810 -0.91 2.67 39.73
C ASN A 810 -0.53 1.19 39.56
N LYS A 811 -1.49 0.28 39.39
CA LYS A 811 -1.16 -1.08 38.95
C LYS A 811 -0.91 -1.08 37.43
N PRO A 812 0.26 -1.50 36.92
CA PRO A 812 0.58 -1.44 35.50
C PRO A 812 -0.38 -2.28 34.63
N ASN A 813 -0.88 -3.38 35.21
CA ASN A 813 -1.89 -4.25 34.61
C ASN A 813 -2.69 -4.99 35.69
N SER A 814 -3.84 -5.52 35.30
CA SER A 814 -4.72 -6.30 36.18
C SER A 814 -5.50 -7.35 35.40
N LYS A 815 -5.90 -8.42 36.08
CA LYS A 815 -6.78 -9.45 35.53
C LYS A 815 -8.23 -9.13 35.85
N ILE A 816 -9.10 -9.18 34.84
CA ILE A 816 -10.54 -8.98 34.96
C ILE A 816 -11.29 -10.02 34.12
N HIS A 817 -12.56 -10.21 34.43
CA HIS A 817 -13.50 -10.94 33.58
C HIS A 817 -14.45 -9.94 32.90
N PRO A 818 -14.92 -10.20 31.66
CA PRO A 818 -15.97 -9.37 31.06
C PRO A 818 -17.23 -9.27 31.96
N LEU A 819 -17.53 -10.30 32.76
CA LEU A 819 -18.62 -10.25 33.74
C LEU A 819 -18.45 -9.15 34.80
N ASP A 820 -17.23 -8.77 35.14
CA ASP A 820 -16.96 -7.71 36.11
C ASP A 820 -17.42 -6.35 35.54
N LEU A 821 -17.17 -6.11 34.24
CA LEU A 821 -17.65 -4.92 33.51
C LEU A 821 -19.18 -4.86 33.48
N LYS A 822 -19.87 -5.98 33.24
CA LYS A 822 -21.33 -6.04 33.30
C LYS A 822 -21.87 -5.74 34.69
N THR A 823 -21.21 -6.26 35.72
CA THR A 823 -21.62 -6.05 37.11
C THR A 823 -21.54 -4.57 37.46
N GLU A 824 -20.45 -3.92 37.05
CA GLU A 824 -20.28 -2.49 37.27
C GLU A 824 -21.19 -1.65 36.36
N ALA A 825 -21.43 -2.07 35.11
CA ALA A 825 -22.38 -1.41 34.21
C ALA A 825 -23.77 -1.30 34.84
N LYS A 826 -24.26 -2.39 35.45
CA LYS A 826 -25.55 -2.38 36.16
C LYS A 826 -25.60 -1.35 37.27
N ARG A 827 -24.54 -1.27 38.08
CA ARG A 827 -24.44 -0.28 39.18
C ARG A 827 -24.35 1.15 38.64
N ALA A 828 -23.54 1.36 37.61
CA ALA A 828 -23.35 2.66 36.97
C ALA A 828 -24.65 3.18 36.36
N CYS A 829 -25.40 2.33 35.66
CA CYS A 829 -26.66 2.70 35.01
C CYS A 829 -27.81 2.97 36.01
N GLU A 830 -27.67 2.62 37.29
CA GLU A 830 -28.65 2.94 38.34
C GLU A 830 -28.37 4.29 39.03
N LYS A 831 -27.25 4.95 38.72
CA LYS A 831 -26.83 6.21 39.35
C LYS A 831 -27.35 7.43 38.58
N THR A 832 -27.54 8.52 39.33
CA THR A 832 -27.63 9.86 38.73
C THR A 832 -26.23 10.36 38.35
N PHE A 833 -26.14 11.41 37.54
CA PHE A 833 -24.89 12.08 37.20
C PHE A 833 -24.14 12.57 38.46
N GLU A 834 -24.86 13.08 39.46
CA GLU A 834 -24.29 13.53 40.73
C GLU A 834 -23.75 12.36 41.56
N ASP A 835 -24.52 11.28 41.68
CA ASP A 835 -24.09 10.08 42.40
C ASP A 835 -22.89 9.39 41.73
N ALA A 836 -22.87 9.36 40.40
CA ALA A 836 -21.76 8.81 39.63
C ALA A 836 -20.50 9.65 39.74
N THR A 837 -20.61 10.98 39.78
CA THR A 837 -19.48 11.88 40.03
C THR A 837 -18.83 11.59 41.38
N SER A 838 -19.64 11.29 42.40
CA SER A 838 -19.15 10.91 43.73
C SER A 838 -18.61 9.48 43.80
N ALA A 839 -19.24 8.55 43.07
CA ALA A 839 -18.88 7.13 43.08
C ALA A 839 -17.61 6.83 42.27
N TYR A 840 -17.33 7.60 41.22
CA TYR A 840 -16.20 7.40 40.32
C TYR A 840 -15.31 8.66 40.27
N PRO A 841 -14.64 9.02 41.38
CA PRO A 841 -13.92 10.29 41.50
C PRO A 841 -12.67 10.40 40.60
N LEU A 842 -12.19 9.29 40.03
CA LEU A 842 -11.05 9.29 39.09
C LEU A 842 -11.50 9.50 37.64
N LEU A 843 -12.79 9.35 37.32
CA LEU A 843 -13.32 9.73 36.01
C LEU A 843 -13.35 11.24 35.89
N SER A 844 -12.87 11.76 34.77
CA SER A 844 -13.00 13.18 34.46
C SER A 844 -14.48 13.57 34.31
N ALA A 845 -14.83 14.79 34.70
CA ALA A 845 -16.22 15.25 34.77
C ALA A 845 -16.96 15.15 33.41
N ASP A 846 -16.25 15.31 32.30
CA ASP A 846 -16.75 15.14 30.93
C ASP A 846 -17.05 13.68 30.55
N ARG A 847 -16.47 12.70 31.26
CA ARG A 847 -16.67 11.26 31.02
C ARG A 847 -17.73 10.62 31.89
N VAL A 848 -17.97 11.17 33.10
CA VAL A 848 -18.98 10.67 34.04
C VAL A 848 -20.36 10.43 33.38
N PRO A 849 -20.90 11.30 32.51
CA PRO A 849 -22.22 11.09 31.90
C PRO A 849 -22.35 9.79 31.10
N TYR A 850 -21.21 9.25 30.62
CA TYR A 850 -21.13 8.12 29.71
C TYR A 850 -20.67 6.83 30.38
N VAL A 851 -20.44 6.80 31.69
CA VAL A 851 -19.90 5.60 32.38
C VAL A 851 -20.82 4.37 32.23
N CYS A 852 -22.14 4.56 32.24
CA CYS A 852 -23.11 3.49 31.95
C CYS A 852 -22.96 2.96 30.51
N LEU A 853 -22.84 3.87 29.53
CA LEU A 853 -22.62 3.54 28.13
C LEU A 853 -21.31 2.78 27.93
N ASP A 854 -20.20 3.33 28.42
CA ASP A 854 -18.86 2.78 28.21
C ASP A 854 -18.70 1.38 28.81
N LEU A 855 -19.22 1.15 30.02
CA LEU A 855 -19.18 -0.17 30.66
C LEU A 855 -20.05 -1.19 29.93
N THR A 856 -21.25 -0.78 29.52
CA THR A 856 -22.15 -1.63 28.74
C THR A 856 -21.54 -1.96 27.38
N TYR A 857 -20.87 -0.99 26.75
CA TYR A 857 -20.18 -1.13 25.50
C TYR A 857 -18.99 -2.09 25.60
N GLN A 858 -18.04 -1.87 26.51
CA GLN A 858 -16.87 -2.74 26.63
C GLN A 858 -17.28 -4.18 26.95
N TYR A 859 -18.30 -4.38 27.80
CA TYR A 859 -18.85 -5.71 28.04
C TYR A 859 -19.41 -6.34 26.75
N ALA A 860 -20.31 -5.64 26.05
CA ALA A 860 -20.93 -6.17 24.83
C ALA A 860 -19.93 -6.38 23.70
N LEU A 861 -18.93 -5.50 23.56
CA LEU A 861 -17.86 -5.64 22.58
C LEU A 861 -17.06 -6.92 22.81
N LEU A 862 -16.67 -7.20 24.06
CA LEU A 862 -15.92 -8.41 24.40
C LEU A 862 -16.79 -9.68 24.24
N THR A 863 -18.04 -9.67 24.73
CA THR A 863 -18.85 -10.89 24.77
C THR A 863 -19.72 -11.09 23.54
N ASP A 864 -20.47 -10.09 23.12
CA ASP A 864 -21.39 -10.22 21.97
C ASP A 864 -20.65 -9.96 20.64
N GLY A 865 -19.69 -9.04 20.62
CA GLY A 865 -18.88 -8.72 19.46
C GLY A 865 -17.78 -9.76 19.19
N PHE A 866 -16.80 -9.86 20.09
CA PHE A 866 -15.67 -10.78 19.92
C PHE A 866 -15.96 -12.21 20.38
N GLY A 867 -17.09 -12.44 21.06
CA GLY A 867 -17.52 -13.78 21.45
C GLY A 867 -16.63 -14.41 22.52
N LEU A 868 -16.12 -13.63 23.48
CA LEU A 868 -15.43 -14.12 24.67
C LEU A 868 -16.45 -14.69 25.67
N ASP A 869 -16.05 -15.73 26.40
CA ASP A 869 -16.82 -16.19 27.55
C ASP A 869 -16.81 -15.09 28.63
N PRO A 870 -17.96 -14.71 29.22
CA PRO A 870 -18.00 -13.72 30.29
C PRO A 870 -17.13 -14.06 31.51
N LEU A 871 -16.80 -15.33 31.71
CA LEU A 871 -15.93 -15.85 32.76
C LEU A 871 -14.50 -16.12 32.28
N GLN A 872 -14.15 -15.79 31.04
CA GLN A 872 -12.76 -15.83 30.58
C GLN A 872 -11.98 -14.70 31.24
N GLU A 873 -10.89 -15.05 31.91
CA GLU A 873 -9.94 -14.08 32.45
C GLU A 873 -9.17 -13.42 31.29
N ILE A 874 -9.16 -12.09 31.27
CA ILE A 874 -8.32 -11.27 30.39
C ILE A 874 -7.42 -10.37 31.24
N THR A 875 -6.26 -10.00 30.71
CA THR A 875 -5.41 -9.00 31.34
C THR A 875 -5.70 -7.64 30.72
N VAL A 876 -6.06 -6.64 31.50
CA VAL A 876 -6.04 -5.24 31.05
C VAL A 876 -4.74 -4.58 31.45
N ALA A 877 -4.07 -3.90 30.53
CA ALA A 877 -2.71 -3.39 30.74
C ALA A 877 -2.53 -1.97 30.19
N ASN A 878 -1.90 -1.13 31.02
CA ASN A 878 -1.25 0.10 30.58
C ASN A 878 0.23 -0.16 30.31
N GLU A 879 0.86 -0.96 31.17
CA GLU A 879 2.27 -1.31 31.12
C GLU A 879 2.47 -2.80 31.40
N ILE A 880 3.56 -3.34 30.87
CA ILE A 880 4.00 -4.73 31.07
C ILE A 880 5.37 -4.71 31.75
N GLU A 881 5.52 -5.58 32.76
CA GLU A 881 6.80 -5.82 33.41
C GLU A 881 7.78 -6.47 32.41
N TYR A 882 8.94 -5.86 32.23
CA TYR A 882 10.04 -6.40 31.46
C TYR A 882 11.35 -6.21 32.22
N GLN A 883 11.97 -7.32 32.60
CA GLN A 883 13.11 -7.36 33.51
C GLN A 883 12.76 -6.68 34.85
N ASP A 884 13.41 -5.57 35.18
CA ASP A 884 13.22 -4.78 36.39
C ASP A 884 12.47 -3.46 36.15
N ALA A 885 11.90 -3.25 34.96
CA ALA A 885 11.21 -2.04 34.55
C ALA A 885 9.81 -2.29 33.99
N LEU A 886 9.06 -1.22 33.79
CA LEU A 886 7.75 -1.20 33.14
C LEU A 886 7.88 -0.61 31.73
N VAL A 887 7.13 -1.16 30.79
CA VAL A 887 7.07 -0.68 29.40
C VAL A 887 5.62 -0.54 28.99
N GLU A 888 5.27 0.57 28.34
CA GLU A 888 3.91 0.82 27.87
C GLU A 888 3.42 -0.30 26.94
N ALA A 889 2.19 -0.75 27.20
CA ALA A 889 1.48 -1.77 26.46
C ALA A 889 0.85 -1.18 25.17
N ALA A 890 1.68 -0.58 24.32
CA ALA A 890 1.24 0.12 23.11
C ALA A 890 2.06 -0.30 21.86
N TRP A 891 1.57 0.08 20.68
CA TRP A 891 2.22 -0.23 19.40
C TRP A 891 3.63 0.36 19.19
N PRO A 892 4.07 1.47 19.82
CA PRO A 892 5.36 2.10 19.53
C PRO A 892 6.59 1.18 19.66
N LEU A 893 6.65 0.29 20.65
CA LEU A 893 7.76 -0.64 20.79
C LEU A 893 7.83 -1.62 19.61
N GLY A 894 6.69 -2.13 19.13
CA GLY A 894 6.62 -3.00 17.95
C GLY A 894 7.18 -2.31 16.69
N THR A 895 6.87 -1.03 16.51
CA THR A 895 7.43 -0.21 15.41
C THR A 895 8.91 0.06 15.61
N ALA A 896 9.38 0.31 16.83
CA ALA A 896 10.81 0.46 17.13
C ALA A 896 11.59 -0.81 16.80
N ILE A 897 11.07 -1.98 17.17
CA ILE A 897 11.68 -3.29 16.86
C ILE A 897 11.79 -3.48 15.34
N GLU A 898 10.75 -3.16 14.58
CA GLU A 898 10.81 -3.21 13.12
C GLU A 898 11.87 -2.25 12.57
N ALA A 899 11.85 -0.98 12.99
CA ALA A 899 12.77 0.04 12.52
C ALA A 899 14.23 -0.37 12.76
N ILE A 900 14.55 -0.86 13.95
CA ILE A 900 15.90 -1.33 14.28
C ILE A 900 16.25 -2.64 13.55
N SER A 901 15.30 -3.55 13.38
CA SER A 901 15.50 -4.80 12.62
C SER A 901 15.87 -4.57 11.16
N SER A 902 15.47 -3.43 10.60
CA SER A 902 15.76 -3.05 9.21
C SER A 902 17.16 -2.46 9.02
N LEU A 903 17.83 -2.06 10.10
CA LEU A 903 19.17 -1.45 10.03
C LEU A 903 20.22 -2.50 9.63
N PRO A 904 21.15 -2.18 8.69
CA PRO A 904 22.13 -3.15 8.16
C PRO A 904 23.06 -3.79 9.20
N LYS A 905 23.18 -3.17 10.37
CA LYS A 905 24.05 -3.63 11.47
C LYS A 905 23.39 -4.72 12.33
N PHE A 906 22.06 -4.89 12.25
CA PHE A 906 21.33 -5.94 12.97
C PHE A 906 21.00 -7.11 12.04
N ASN A 907 20.93 -8.32 12.62
CA ASN A 907 20.36 -9.44 11.90
C ASN A 907 18.83 -9.21 11.76
N PRO A 908 18.21 -9.58 10.63
CA PRO A 908 16.77 -9.43 10.45
C PRO A 908 16.01 -10.21 11.53
N PHE A 909 15.46 -9.47 12.51
CA PHE A 909 14.71 -10.02 13.62
C PHE A 909 13.22 -9.99 13.35
N MET A 910 12.75 -8.90 12.73
CA MET A 910 11.38 -8.68 12.27
C MET A 910 11.34 -8.27 10.80
N TYR A 911 10.46 -8.89 10.02
CA TYR A 911 10.04 -8.40 8.70
C TYR A 911 8.69 -9.02 8.29
N PHE A 912 7.91 -8.30 7.49
CA PHE A 912 6.65 -8.77 6.92
C PHE A 912 6.92 -9.63 5.66
N ILE A 913 6.01 -10.57 5.32
CA ILE A 913 6.10 -11.47 4.14
C ILE A 913 4.91 -11.29 3.22
#